data_AF-A0A5Q0HA39-F1
#
_entry.id   AF-A0A5Q0HA39-F1
#
_cell.length_a   1.000
_cell.length_b   1.000
_cell.length_c   1.000
_cell.angle_alpha   90.00
_cell.angle_beta   90.00
_cell.angle_gamma   90.00
#
_symmetry.space_group_name_H-M   'P 1'
#
loop_
_entity.id
_entity.type
_entity.pdbx_description
1 polymer ?
#
loop_
_entity_poly.entity_id
_entity_poly.type
_entity_poly.pdbx_seq_one_letter_code
_entity_poly.pdbx_strand_id
1 'polypeptide(L)'
;MGDESVNTAGGWPGLRLLARLPAWFRFTVVTVAVFVCGVIASRPAGATDPAPPTGDVAAAARAVNAMTGPSEVSPLVEFPADFTEVVHRVPRVVTAPDGTTRAIDPNGGCSGPAGDTEWDFGVGCRAHDLGYDLLRYAEAKGRPLDRQARQALDDRLSHDMHAQCDLNPRGNAGRCHATAQLYTAGMDFNSWRQRWGPPGHEPVLAWGFGSAVVVFLLIARLPRPDRRPGPTTGPPQRRGQPDRYATFLRLAALGLVVIGQSVLTVLHWAGLSANWLWLLTWFLQATPVFYFAGGHANLVSWRAVEAEHGGYGRYLAARTSWLLRPVLAFVLAWLVLPLPLELLDVDKSRVELFGRLIAQPLWFLGLYLVAVAATPLMARLHRTARLVTPVGLVALMILVDALRIGFAWRTGGYLNLLLGVLLLQQIGFHYADGSLLRLPRRALAALAAAAVPVLLALITFGGYPRTMMPLPGEGTSNLSPPTACLLVLGLAQVCLVLLLRPRVTAWLEGHRTWRVVEFARTAPMTVYLGYLTALAAVVGLFGVLDGPAAFGWVVSRPRWLAVLVLLLLPVLLLFHRFERAAAHPPCRTRETHRTRLAVTLGVGYGALGVLGFVVTGFAGEAATLVLFRVDPLQNLIHLLLGWYLLHTAHTGTCHARRPWLLTALACVPPLLVLAPGGAEIALHGATIAIALLAAVPKQDQAHREEQRQPREALQHP
;
A
#
# COMPACT_ATOMS: atom_id res chain seq x y z
N MET A 1 40.84 29.85 16.41
CA MET A 1 40.04 30.15 15.20
C MET A 1 39.70 28.80 14.57
N GLY A 2 38.79 28.04 15.17
CA GLY A 2 37.36 28.13 14.92
C GLY A 2 36.91 26.71 14.56
N ASP A 3 36.80 25.89 15.61
CA ASP A 3 36.43 24.47 15.57
C ASP A 3 34.95 24.35 15.15
N GLU A 4 34.70 24.27 13.83
CA GLU A 4 33.40 23.91 13.29
C GLU A 4 33.14 22.43 13.60
N SER A 5 32.71 22.18 14.82
CA SER A 5 32.01 20.95 15.20
C SER A 5 30.86 20.73 14.22
N VAL A 6 31.11 19.85 13.25
CA VAL A 6 30.13 19.34 12.30
C VAL A 6 29.05 18.60 13.10
N ASN A 7 28.07 19.37 13.54
CA ASN A 7 26.89 18.94 14.29
C ASN A 7 25.91 18.24 13.32
N THR A 8 26.38 17.22 12.61
CA THR A 8 25.57 16.39 11.69
C THR A 8 24.92 15.24 12.44
N ALA A 9 24.15 15.57 13.48
CA ALA A 9 23.16 14.63 14.02
C ALA A 9 22.12 14.36 12.90
N GLY A 10 22.24 13.24 12.19
CA GLY A 10 21.51 12.92 10.97
C GLY A 10 20.02 12.68 11.14
N GLY A 11 19.25 13.77 11.23
CA GLY A 11 17.79 13.78 11.13
C GLY A 11 17.30 14.74 10.06
N TRP A 12 16.16 14.44 9.42
CA TRP A 12 15.51 15.36 8.48
C TRP A 12 15.17 16.68 9.21
N PRO A 13 15.57 17.86 8.70
CA PRO A 13 15.44 19.13 9.41
C PRO A 13 13.99 19.48 9.79
N GLY A 14 13.02 19.09 8.95
CA GLY A 14 11.60 19.24 9.29
C GLY A 14 11.17 18.39 10.50
N LEU A 15 11.75 17.19 10.68
CA LEU A 15 11.47 16.35 11.86
C LEU A 15 12.10 16.94 13.13
N ARG A 16 13.26 17.61 13.00
CA ARG A 16 13.90 18.32 14.12
C ARG A 16 13.11 19.55 14.51
N LEU A 17 12.60 20.30 13.53
CA LEU A 17 11.71 21.44 13.77
C LEU A 17 10.43 20.98 14.45
N LEU A 18 9.75 19.96 13.91
CA LEU A 18 8.57 19.34 14.52
C LEU A 18 8.86 18.87 15.94
N ALA A 19 9.99 18.19 16.19
CA ALA A 19 10.34 17.71 17.52
C ALA A 19 10.60 18.81 18.56
N ARG A 20 10.93 20.03 18.11
CA ARG A 20 11.08 21.24 18.95
C ARG A 20 9.75 21.90 19.29
N LEU A 21 8.66 21.57 18.58
CA LEU A 21 7.34 22.13 18.83
C LEU A 21 6.67 21.48 20.06
N PRO A 22 5.77 22.19 20.75
CA PRO A 22 5.00 21.65 21.87
C PRO A 22 4.30 20.34 21.53
N ALA A 23 4.13 19.45 22.52
CA ALA A 23 3.47 18.16 22.33
C ALA A 23 2.06 18.27 21.73
N TRP A 24 1.27 19.27 22.16
CA TRP A 24 -0.06 19.53 21.64
C TRP A 24 -0.03 19.91 20.15
N PHE A 25 0.91 20.76 19.73
CA PHE A 25 1.01 21.18 18.33
C PHE A 25 1.41 20.01 17.42
N ARG A 26 2.37 19.18 17.87
CA ARG A 26 2.77 17.95 17.15
C ARG A 26 1.60 16.98 17.02
N PHE A 27 0.82 16.82 18.09
CA PHE A 27 -0.39 16.01 18.07
C PHE A 27 -1.38 16.55 17.04
N THR A 28 -1.69 17.84 17.07
CA THR A 28 -2.62 18.47 16.11
C THR A 28 -2.17 18.29 14.66
N VAL A 29 -0.91 18.56 14.33
CA VAL A 29 -0.40 18.41 12.95
C VAL A 29 -0.49 16.96 12.48
N VAL A 30 -0.10 15.99 13.33
CA VAL A 30 -0.21 14.58 12.98
C VAL A 30 -1.67 14.16 12.84
N THR A 31 -2.55 14.58 13.75
CA THR A 31 -3.99 14.29 13.70
C THR A 31 -4.62 14.83 12.42
N VAL A 32 -4.31 16.07 12.03
CA VAL A 32 -4.81 16.65 10.78
C VAL A 32 -4.29 15.87 9.57
N ALA A 33 -2.99 15.55 9.53
CA ALA A 33 -2.41 14.79 8.42
C ALA A 33 -3.03 13.39 8.29
N VAL A 34 -3.27 12.72 9.42
CA VAL A 34 -3.89 11.40 9.47
C VAL A 34 -5.36 11.47 9.10
N PHE A 35 -6.09 12.46 9.58
CA PHE A 35 -7.47 12.71 9.19
C PHE A 35 -7.56 12.89 7.67
N VAL A 36 -6.73 13.75 7.08
CA VAL A 36 -6.67 13.95 5.63
C VAL A 36 -6.36 12.64 4.91
N CYS A 37 -5.30 11.92 5.29
CA CYS A 37 -4.96 10.64 4.63
C CYS A 37 -6.04 9.58 4.80
N GLY A 38 -6.67 9.49 5.97
CA GLY A 38 -7.74 8.55 6.29
C GLY A 38 -9.00 8.84 5.49
N VAL A 39 -9.41 10.11 5.42
CA VAL A 39 -10.52 10.56 4.56
C VAL A 39 -10.26 10.17 3.11
N ILE A 40 -9.04 10.35 2.59
CA ILE A 40 -8.71 9.99 1.20
C ILE A 40 -8.71 8.47 0.99
N ALA A 41 -8.10 7.72 1.91
CA ALA A 41 -8.07 6.25 1.85
C ALA A 41 -9.47 5.62 1.99
N SER A 42 -10.42 6.34 2.60
CA SER A 42 -11.82 5.92 2.78
C SER A 42 -12.71 6.07 1.56
N ARG A 43 -12.26 6.83 0.56
CA ARG A 43 -13.13 7.18 -0.56
C ARG A 43 -13.37 5.92 -1.39
N PRO A 44 -14.65 5.53 -1.64
CA PRO A 44 -14.96 4.33 -2.40
C PRO A 44 -14.42 4.45 -3.82
N ALA A 45 -14.29 3.32 -4.53
CA ALA A 45 -14.07 3.39 -5.95
C ALA A 45 -15.36 3.90 -6.60
N GLY A 46 -15.40 5.19 -6.96
CA GLY A 46 -16.55 5.77 -7.68
C GLY A 46 -16.90 4.98 -8.94
N ALA A 47 -18.17 4.57 -9.07
CA ALA A 47 -18.68 3.97 -10.29
C ALA A 47 -18.77 5.03 -11.40
N THR A 48 -18.26 4.69 -12.59
CA THR A 48 -18.41 5.51 -13.80
C THR A 48 -18.73 4.58 -14.95
N ASP A 49 -20.01 4.20 -15.08
CA ASP A 49 -20.50 3.61 -16.31
C ASP A 49 -21.12 4.73 -17.17
N PRO A 50 -20.45 5.16 -18.26
CA PRO A 50 -20.90 6.28 -19.08
C PRO A 50 -22.12 5.96 -19.95
N ALA A 51 -22.59 4.71 -20.01
CA ALA A 51 -23.81 4.41 -20.76
C ALA A 51 -25.04 5.12 -20.15
N PRO A 52 -26.09 5.42 -20.91
CA PRO A 52 -27.34 5.90 -20.32
C PRO A 52 -27.99 4.80 -19.46
N PRO A 53 -28.67 5.15 -18.35
CA PRO A 53 -29.43 4.19 -17.56
C PRO A 53 -30.61 3.63 -18.38
N THR A 54 -30.98 2.38 -18.12
CA THR A 54 -32.07 1.68 -18.81
C THR A 54 -33.02 1.04 -17.80
N GLY A 55 -34.26 0.74 -18.24
CA GLY A 55 -35.28 0.08 -17.41
C GLY A 55 -35.55 0.81 -16.09
N ASP A 56 -35.59 0.05 -15.00
CA ASP A 56 -35.85 0.53 -13.64
C ASP A 56 -34.87 1.60 -13.16
N VAL A 57 -33.60 1.51 -13.57
CA VAL A 57 -32.57 2.50 -13.21
C VAL A 57 -32.84 3.83 -13.92
N ALA A 58 -33.38 3.80 -15.14
CA ALA A 58 -33.82 5.01 -15.83
C ALA A 58 -35.05 5.63 -15.16
N ALA A 59 -35.97 4.81 -14.62
CA ALA A 59 -37.10 5.32 -13.83
C ALA A 59 -36.62 5.99 -12.54
N ALA A 60 -35.66 5.40 -11.83
CA ALA A 60 -35.06 6.03 -10.65
C ALA A 60 -34.39 7.38 -10.99
N ALA A 61 -33.70 7.49 -12.14
CA ALA A 61 -33.13 8.75 -12.61
C ALA A 61 -34.19 9.82 -12.89
N ARG A 62 -35.31 9.45 -13.51
CA ARG A 62 -36.45 10.37 -13.73
C ARG A 62 -37.10 10.79 -12.41
N ALA A 63 -37.27 9.87 -11.47
CA ALA A 63 -37.78 10.17 -10.14
C ALA A 63 -36.88 11.19 -9.42
N VAL A 64 -35.55 11.02 -9.45
CA VAL A 64 -34.62 12.01 -8.88
C VAL A 64 -34.80 13.38 -9.54
N ASN A 65 -34.87 13.46 -10.87
CA ASN A 65 -35.10 14.72 -11.58
C ASN A 65 -36.45 15.37 -11.21
N ALA A 66 -37.50 14.57 -11.03
CA ALA A 66 -38.82 15.06 -10.63
C ALA A 66 -38.84 15.60 -9.19
N MET A 67 -37.99 15.06 -8.30
CA MET A 67 -37.87 15.58 -6.94
C MET A 67 -37.01 16.85 -6.83
N THR A 68 -36.04 17.03 -7.73
CA THR A 68 -35.11 18.17 -7.69
C THR A 68 -35.57 19.36 -8.53
N GLY A 69 -36.38 19.13 -9.56
CA GLY A 69 -36.97 20.16 -10.42
C GLY A 69 -38.29 20.75 -9.90
N PRO A 70 -38.78 21.85 -10.51
CA PRO A 70 -40.13 22.34 -10.30
C PRO A 70 -41.13 21.45 -11.06
N SER A 71 -42.12 20.88 -10.37
CA SER A 71 -43.19 20.07 -11.00
C SER A 71 -44.53 20.35 -10.35
N GLU A 72 -45.56 20.60 -11.18
CA GLU A 72 -46.97 20.68 -10.76
C GLU A 72 -47.57 19.28 -10.52
N VAL A 73 -46.92 18.23 -11.04
CA VAL A 73 -47.33 16.82 -10.91
C VAL A 73 -46.55 16.18 -9.75
N SER A 74 -47.22 15.31 -8.99
CA SER A 74 -46.60 14.56 -7.89
C SER A 74 -45.33 13.83 -8.35
N PRO A 75 -44.18 14.03 -7.67
CA PRO A 75 -42.94 13.33 -8.01
C PRO A 75 -43.04 11.79 -7.93
N LEU A 76 -44.04 11.26 -7.21
CA LEU A 76 -44.24 9.81 -7.05
C LEU A 76 -44.65 9.10 -8.35
N VAL A 77 -45.13 9.82 -9.36
CA VAL A 77 -45.54 9.21 -10.65
C VAL A 77 -44.34 8.59 -11.37
N GLU A 78 -43.15 9.16 -11.19
CA GLU A 78 -41.91 8.69 -11.83
C GLU A 78 -41.19 7.58 -11.06
N PHE A 79 -41.69 7.20 -9.87
CA PHE A 79 -41.03 6.20 -9.04
C PHE A 79 -41.10 4.80 -9.68
N PRO A 80 -40.03 3.98 -9.55
CA PRO A 80 -40.08 2.59 -9.96
C PRO A 80 -41.20 1.81 -9.26
N ALA A 81 -41.89 0.93 -10.00
CA ALA A 81 -43.07 0.22 -9.49
C ALA A 81 -42.79 -0.68 -8.28
N ASP A 82 -41.59 -1.24 -8.21
CA ASP A 82 -41.11 -2.13 -7.15
C ASP A 82 -40.19 -1.42 -6.13
N PHE A 83 -40.15 -0.07 -6.13
CA PHE A 83 -39.31 0.71 -5.21
C PHE A 83 -39.53 0.31 -3.74
N THR A 84 -40.79 0.20 -3.32
CA THR A 84 -41.14 -0.18 -1.94
C THR A 84 -40.72 -1.61 -1.61
N GLU A 85 -40.74 -2.53 -2.58
CA GLU A 85 -40.30 -3.90 -2.38
C GLU A 85 -38.77 -3.97 -2.17
N VAL A 86 -38.02 -3.22 -2.97
CA VAL A 86 -36.55 -3.26 -2.96
C VAL A 86 -35.93 -2.47 -1.79
N VAL A 87 -36.45 -1.28 -1.49
CA VAL A 87 -35.88 -0.37 -0.47
C VAL A 87 -36.57 -0.53 0.88
N HIS A 88 -37.75 -1.17 0.92
CA HIS A 88 -38.60 -1.29 2.12
C HIS A 88 -39.04 0.07 2.69
N ARG A 89 -39.30 1.04 1.81
CA ARG A 89 -39.75 2.41 2.15
C ARG A 89 -41.05 2.75 1.43
N VAL A 90 -41.95 3.43 2.14
CA VAL A 90 -43.26 3.85 1.61
C VAL A 90 -43.28 5.37 1.52
N PRO A 91 -43.02 5.95 0.33
CA PRO A 91 -42.96 7.39 0.18
C PRO A 91 -44.35 8.03 0.33
N ARG A 92 -44.39 9.27 0.80
CA ARG A 92 -45.62 10.07 0.93
C ARG A 92 -45.44 11.45 0.34
N VAL A 93 -46.55 12.05 -0.06
CA VAL A 93 -46.59 13.43 -0.53
C VAL A 93 -47.02 14.34 0.61
N VAL A 94 -46.29 15.43 0.81
CA VAL A 94 -46.62 16.50 1.76
C VAL A 94 -46.52 17.87 1.09
N THR A 95 -47.25 18.85 1.63
CA THR A 95 -47.06 20.25 1.25
C THR A 95 -45.92 20.83 2.08
N ALA A 96 -44.88 21.35 1.42
CA ALA A 96 -43.77 22.03 2.04
C ALA A 96 -44.13 23.45 2.48
N PRO A 97 -43.34 24.08 3.37
CA PRO A 97 -43.61 25.43 3.87
C PRO A 97 -43.67 26.52 2.79
N ASP A 98 -42.99 26.29 1.65
CA ASP A 98 -43.02 27.13 0.46
C ASP A 98 -44.30 26.94 -0.40
N GLY A 99 -45.24 26.11 0.06
CA GLY A 99 -46.48 25.75 -0.66
C GLY A 99 -46.29 24.70 -1.74
N THR A 100 -45.07 24.24 -2.00
CA THR A 100 -44.79 23.22 -3.02
C THR A 100 -45.13 21.82 -2.54
N THR A 101 -45.40 20.91 -3.49
CA THR A 101 -45.68 19.51 -3.19
C THR A 101 -44.38 18.71 -3.20
N ARG A 102 -44.07 18.00 -2.11
CA ARG A 102 -42.84 17.21 -1.94
C ARG A 102 -43.12 15.74 -1.65
N ALA A 103 -42.35 14.86 -2.29
CA ALA A 103 -42.26 13.46 -1.91
C ALA A 103 -41.24 13.30 -0.76
N ILE A 104 -41.60 12.57 0.29
CA ILE A 104 -40.78 12.38 1.49
C ILE A 104 -40.76 10.92 1.95
N ASP A 105 -39.71 10.50 2.64
CA ASP A 105 -39.74 9.33 3.53
C ASP A 105 -40.31 9.77 4.89
N PRO A 106 -41.50 9.29 5.31
CA PRO A 106 -42.08 9.65 6.60
C PRO A 106 -41.22 9.29 7.81
N ASN A 107 -40.34 8.30 7.65
CA ASN A 107 -39.42 7.83 8.70
C ASN A 107 -38.01 8.42 8.56
N GLY A 108 -37.79 9.33 7.60
CA GLY A 108 -36.53 10.04 7.40
C GLY A 108 -36.32 11.16 8.42
N GLY A 109 -35.12 11.74 8.46
CA GLY A 109 -34.77 12.79 9.40
C GLY A 109 -33.53 13.58 9.02
N CYS A 110 -33.30 14.71 9.70
CA CYS A 110 -32.13 15.54 9.44
C CYS A 110 -30.85 14.92 10.04
N SER A 111 -30.05 14.27 9.19
CA SER A 111 -28.74 13.71 9.56
C SER A 111 -27.67 14.81 9.67
N GLY A 112 -27.74 15.63 10.72
CA GLY A 112 -26.79 16.73 10.97
C GLY A 112 -26.39 16.86 12.44
N PRO A 113 -25.34 17.66 12.76
CA PRO A 113 -24.82 17.80 14.13
C PRO A 113 -25.83 18.37 15.14
N ALA A 114 -26.91 19.00 14.66
CA ALA A 114 -27.99 19.53 15.50
C ALA A 114 -29.30 18.72 15.40
N GLY A 115 -29.34 17.61 14.64
CA GLY A 115 -30.55 16.81 14.43
C GLY A 115 -31.69 17.62 13.80
N ASP A 116 -32.90 17.43 14.32
CA ASP A 116 -34.05 18.27 13.99
C ASP A 116 -33.83 19.67 14.54
N THR A 117 -33.70 20.64 13.64
CA THR A 117 -33.39 22.03 14.01
C THR A 117 -34.64 22.78 14.45
N GLU A 118 -34.45 23.86 15.21
CA GLU A 118 -35.55 24.73 15.58
C GLU A 118 -36.19 25.43 14.36
N TRP A 119 -35.54 25.48 13.19
CA TRP A 119 -36.04 26.18 12.00
C TRP A 119 -36.88 25.32 11.05
N ASP A 120 -37.22 24.08 11.45
CA ASP A 120 -38.12 23.18 10.70
C ASP A 120 -37.59 22.80 9.30
N PHE A 121 -36.34 22.36 9.23
CA PHE A 121 -35.76 21.79 8.00
C PHE A 121 -36.29 20.39 7.66
N GLY A 122 -37.19 19.83 8.48
CA GLY A 122 -37.57 18.42 8.45
C GLY A 122 -38.20 17.95 7.14
N VAL A 123 -39.01 18.78 6.46
CA VAL A 123 -39.60 18.41 5.15
C VAL A 123 -38.52 18.24 4.09
N GLY A 124 -37.57 19.17 4.01
CA GLY A 124 -36.43 19.09 3.10
C GLY A 124 -35.57 17.87 3.38
N CYS A 125 -35.22 17.63 4.65
CA CYS A 125 -34.41 16.46 5.03
C CYS A 125 -35.10 15.13 4.68
N ARG A 126 -36.41 14.98 4.93
CA ARG A 126 -37.15 13.76 4.57
C ARG A 126 -37.29 13.56 3.06
N ALA A 127 -37.35 14.64 2.28
CA ALA A 127 -37.32 14.57 0.82
C ALA A 127 -35.94 14.15 0.30
N HIS A 128 -34.88 14.68 0.93
CA HIS A 128 -33.50 14.33 0.62
C HIS A 128 -33.18 12.86 0.94
N ASP A 129 -33.61 12.36 2.11
CA ASP A 129 -33.48 10.95 2.49
C ASP A 129 -34.17 10.02 1.46
N LEU A 130 -35.37 10.38 1.00
CA LEU A 130 -36.06 9.62 -0.04
C LEU A 130 -35.30 9.62 -1.38
N GLY A 131 -34.62 10.72 -1.70
CA GLY A 131 -33.79 10.81 -2.90
C GLY A 131 -32.56 9.93 -2.79
N TYR A 132 -31.95 9.89 -1.62
CA TYR A 132 -30.86 8.98 -1.29
C TYR A 132 -31.30 7.51 -1.38
N ASP A 133 -32.55 7.20 -1.03
CA ASP A 133 -33.15 5.88 -1.22
C ASP A 133 -33.31 5.50 -2.71
N LEU A 134 -33.59 6.45 -3.61
CA LEU A 134 -33.55 6.21 -5.06
C LEU A 134 -32.14 5.90 -5.57
N LEU A 135 -31.10 6.53 -4.99
CA LEU A 135 -29.71 6.18 -5.31
C LEU A 135 -29.37 4.74 -4.88
N ARG A 136 -29.81 4.33 -3.69
CA ARG A 136 -29.64 2.96 -3.17
C ARG A 136 -30.43 1.94 -3.99
N TYR A 137 -31.64 2.29 -4.41
CA TYR A 137 -32.45 1.46 -5.31
C TYR A 137 -31.71 1.16 -6.62
N ALA A 138 -31.16 2.18 -7.26
CA ALA A 138 -30.39 2.01 -8.50
C ALA A 138 -29.18 1.10 -8.30
N GLU A 139 -28.44 1.27 -7.19
CA GLU A 139 -27.34 0.39 -6.79
C GLU A 139 -27.80 -1.06 -6.59
N ALA A 140 -28.92 -1.28 -5.89
CA ALA A 140 -29.50 -2.61 -5.67
C ALA A 140 -29.93 -3.29 -6.99
N LYS A 141 -30.34 -2.50 -7.98
CA LYS A 141 -30.61 -2.97 -9.35
C LYS A 141 -29.35 -3.25 -10.18
N GLY A 142 -28.18 -3.17 -9.56
CA GLY A 142 -26.89 -3.51 -10.14
C GLY A 142 -26.20 -2.35 -10.85
N ARG A 143 -26.77 -1.13 -10.81
CA ARG A 143 -26.19 0.03 -11.49
C ARG A 143 -26.47 1.36 -10.76
N PRO A 144 -25.49 1.94 -10.07
CA PRO A 144 -25.66 3.24 -9.42
C PRO A 144 -25.90 4.35 -10.45
N LEU A 145 -26.69 5.37 -10.06
CA LEU A 145 -26.87 6.58 -10.85
C LEU A 145 -25.58 7.40 -10.93
N ASP A 146 -25.52 8.33 -11.88
CA ASP A 146 -24.40 9.23 -12.04
C ASP A 146 -24.23 10.20 -10.85
N ARG A 147 -23.08 10.90 -10.83
CA ARG A 147 -22.77 11.87 -9.77
C ARG A 147 -23.75 13.05 -9.73
N GLN A 148 -24.34 13.40 -10.87
CA GLN A 148 -25.23 14.56 -10.97
C GLN A 148 -26.54 14.30 -10.22
N ALA A 149 -27.02 13.06 -10.21
CA ALA A 149 -28.21 12.68 -9.43
C ALA A 149 -28.05 13.03 -7.94
N ARG A 150 -26.92 12.67 -7.33
CA ARG A 150 -26.66 13.01 -5.92
C ARG A 150 -26.41 14.51 -5.72
N GLN A 151 -25.66 15.15 -6.62
CA GLN A 151 -25.43 16.60 -6.56
C GLN A 151 -26.75 17.38 -6.61
N ALA A 152 -27.67 17.03 -7.51
CA ALA A 152 -28.96 17.69 -7.63
C ALA A 152 -29.82 17.53 -6.37
N LEU A 153 -29.78 16.37 -5.71
CA LEU A 153 -30.46 16.14 -4.44
C LEU A 153 -29.87 17.01 -3.32
N ASP A 154 -28.53 17.04 -3.22
CA ASP A 154 -27.81 17.83 -2.21
C ASP A 154 -28.06 19.34 -2.42
N ASP A 155 -27.95 19.82 -3.66
CA ASP A 155 -28.22 21.22 -4.03
C ASP A 155 -29.67 21.59 -3.70
N ARG A 156 -30.63 20.68 -3.95
CA ARG A 156 -32.03 20.95 -3.62
C ARG A 156 -32.27 21.06 -2.12
N LEU A 157 -31.65 20.20 -1.31
CA LEU A 157 -31.75 20.29 0.15
C LEU A 157 -31.16 21.61 0.66
N SER A 158 -29.98 21.99 0.15
CA SER A 158 -29.34 23.27 0.49
C SER A 158 -30.26 24.45 0.20
N HIS A 159 -30.87 24.47 -0.98
CA HIS A 159 -31.85 25.48 -1.37
C HIS A 159 -33.08 25.48 -0.46
N ASP A 160 -33.65 24.31 -0.16
CA ASP A 160 -34.84 24.19 0.67
C ASP A 160 -34.59 24.69 2.12
N MET A 161 -33.41 24.43 2.69
CA MET A 161 -33.04 24.96 4.02
C MET A 161 -32.89 26.48 4.02
N HIS A 162 -32.26 27.05 3.00
CA HIS A 162 -32.11 28.51 2.89
C HIS A 162 -33.45 29.20 2.62
N ALA A 163 -34.29 28.64 1.75
CA ALA A 163 -35.64 29.15 1.52
C ALA A 163 -36.50 29.10 2.79
N GLN A 164 -36.37 28.04 3.61
CA GLN A 164 -37.03 27.97 4.91
C GLN A 164 -36.56 29.07 5.87
N CYS A 165 -35.28 29.44 5.83
CA CYS A 165 -34.76 30.57 6.61
C CYS A 165 -35.32 31.91 6.14
N ASP A 166 -35.55 32.09 4.83
CA ASP A 166 -36.18 33.29 4.28
C ASP A 166 -37.67 33.38 4.67
N LEU A 167 -38.38 32.23 4.67
CA LEU A 167 -39.81 32.15 4.99
C LEU A 167 -40.07 32.26 6.50
N ASN A 168 -39.29 31.57 7.33
CA ASN A 168 -39.50 31.53 8.78
C ASN A 168 -38.16 31.41 9.54
N PRO A 169 -37.43 32.52 9.73
CA PRO A 169 -36.15 32.53 10.43
C PRO A 169 -36.27 32.36 11.96
N ARG A 170 -37.51 32.23 12.49
CA ARG A 170 -37.83 32.17 13.93
C ARG A 170 -37.07 33.21 14.78
N GLY A 171 -37.07 34.45 14.30
CA GLY A 171 -36.47 35.59 15.01
C GLY A 171 -34.96 35.74 14.88
N ASN A 172 -34.25 34.86 14.16
CA ASN A 172 -32.81 35.02 13.91
C ASN A 172 -32.36 34.44 12.56
N ALA A 173 -32.54 35.23 11.48
CA ALA A 173 -32.18 34.83 10.12
C ALA A 173 -30.69 34.47 10.00
N GLY A 174 -29.80 35.26 10.62
CA GLY A 174 -28.36 35.00 10.59
C GLY A 174 -27.97 33.62 11.15
N ARG A 175 -28.57 33.21 12.27
CA ARG A 175 -28.34 31.86 12.84
C ARG A 175 -28.97 30.76 11.99
N CYS A 176 -30.15 31.00 11.40
CA CYS A 176 -30.77 30.05 10.50
C CYS A 176 -29.89 29.77 9.28
N HIS A 177 -29.47 30.82 8.55
CA HIS A 177 -28.59 30.65 7.37
C HIS A 177 -27.22 30.08 7.74
N ALA A 178 -26.65 30.46 8.90
CA ALA A 178 -25.41 29.86 9.37
C ALA A 178 -25.56 28.36 9.66
N THR A 179 -26.70 27.93 10.20
CA THR A 179 -26.99 26.51 10.43
C THR A 179 -27.23 25.77 9.12
N ALA A 180 -28.02 26.33 8.19
CA ALA A 180 -28.21 25.79 6.86
C ALA A 180 -26.87 25.62 6.13
N GLN A 181 -25.99 26.63 6.18
CA GLN A 181 -24.65 26.57 5.59
C GLN A 181 -23.78 25.48 6.22
N LEU A 182 -23.90 25.24 7.54
CA LEU A 182 -23.19 24.17 8.23
C LEU A 182 -23.68 22.78 7.77
N TYR A 183 -24.99 22.62 7.57
CA TYR A 183 -25.58 21.40 7.04
C TYR A 183 -25.13 21.16 5.59
N THR A 184 -25.20 22.18 4.74
CA THR A 184 -24.70 22.13 3.35
C THR A 184 -23.23 21.76 3.30
N ALA A 185 -22.37 22.41 4.09
CA ALA A 185 -20.95 22.08 4.11
C ALA A 185 -20.66 20.65 4.59
N GLY A 186 -21.42 20.16 5.58
CA GLY A 186 -21.30 18.79 6.08
C GLY A 186 -21.74 17.76 5.03
N MET A 187 -22.85 18.00 4.35
CA MET A 187 -23.37 17.19 3.25
C MET A 187 -22.40 17.18 2.07
N ASP A 188 -21.95 18.34 1.59
CA ASP A 188 -21.01 18.47 0.47
C ASP A 188 -19.70 17.73 0.75
N PHE A 189 -19.15 17.87 1.96
CA PHE A 189 -17.95 17.13 2.37
C PHE A 189 -18.19 15.62 2.37
N ASN A 190 -19.33 15.17 2.89
CA ASN A 190 -19.72 13.77 2.93
C ASN A 190 -19.90 13.19 1.51
N SER A 191 -20.57 13.93 0.63
CA SER A 191 -20.78 13.57 -0.78
C SER A 191 -19.47 13.57 -1.57
N TRP A 192 -18.60 14.56 -1.40
CA TRP A 192 -17.25 14.57 -1.97
C TRP A 192 -16.42 13.36 -1.52
N ARG A 193 -16.43 13.04 -0.22
CA ARG A 193 -15.75 11.87 0.33
C ARG A 193 -16.24 10.59 -0.34
N GLN A 194 -17.56 10.43 -0.43
CA GLN A 194 -18.21 9.28 -1.07
C GLN A 194 -18.21 9.34 -2.60
N ARG A 195 -17.47 10.28 -3.21
CA ARG A 195 -17.38 10.52 -4.66
C ARG A 195 -18.74 10.66 -5.35
N TRP A 196 -19.71 11.24 -4.64
CA TRP A 196 -21.09 11.44 -5.09
C TRP A 196 -21.79 10.13 -5.52
N GLY A 197 -21.34 8.97 -5.01
CA GLY A 197 -22.04 7.70 -5.21
C GLY A 197 -23.23 7.52 -4.26
N PRO A 198 -23.92 6.37 -4.27
CA PRO A 198 -24.96 6.06 -3.30
C PRO A 198 -24.46 6.12 -1.85
N PRO A 199 -25.26 6.62 -0.91
CA PRO A 199 -24.90 6.69 0.50
C PRO A 199 -24.88 5.30 1.16
N GLY A 200 -23.67 4.83 1.52
CA GLY A 200 -23.45 3.52 2.17
C GLY A 200 -23.44 3.56 3.70
N HIS A 201 -23.57 2.36 4.32
CA HIS A 201 -23.39 2.18 5.76
C HIS A 201 -21.90 2.21 6.11
N GLU A 202 -21.47 3.26 6.81
CA GLU A 202 -20.07 3.41 7.19
C GLU A 202 -19.85 3.05 8.65
N PRO A 203 -18.84 2.22 8.97
CA PRO A 203 -18.46 1.97 10.34
C PRO A 203 -17.66 3.17 10.88
N VAL A 204 -18.33 4.32 11.08
CA VAL A 204 -17.72 5.58 11.53
C VAL A 204 -16.86 5.37 12.79
N LEU A 205 -17.29 4.48 13.69
CA LEU A 205 -16.54 4.05 14.85
C LEU A 205 -15.20 3.38 14.49
N ALA A 206 -15.19 2.46 13.52
CA ALA A 206 -13.97 1.80 13.06
C ALA A 206 -13.00 2.81 12.40
N TRP A 207 -13.53 3.76 11.64
CA TRP A 207 -12.74 4.84 11.00
C TRP A 207 -12.13 5.80 12.02
N GLY A 208 -12.93 6.29 12.97
CA GLY A 208 -12.48 7.19 14.03
C GLY A 208 -11.42 6.51 14.91
N PHE A 209 -11.67 5.25 15.29
CA PHE A 209 -10.74 4.47 16.09
C PHE A 209 -9.45 4.13 15.33
N GLY A 210 -9.55 3.73 14.06
CA GLY A 210 -8.39 3.48 13.18
C GLY A 210 -7.53 4.71 12.98
N SER A 211 -8.14 5.87 12.76
CA SER A 211 -7.43 7.15 12.63
C SER A 211 -6.70 7.52 13.92
N ALA A 212 -7.35 7.36 15.08
CA ALA A 212 -6.71 7.60 16.37
C ALA A 212 -5.49 6.69 16.58
N VAL A 213 -5.60 5.39 16.26
CA VAL A 213 -4.48 4.45 16.30
C VAL A 213 -3.31 4.93 15.45
N VAL A 214 -3.56 5.34 14.21
CA VAL A 214 -2.52 5.82 13.28
C VAL A 214 -1.80 7.04 13.88
N VAL A 215 -2.54 7.99 14.46
CA VAL A 215 -1.97 9.15 15.16
C VAL A 215 -1.04 8.69 16.28
N PHE A 216 -1.49 7.77 17.14
CA PHE A 216 -0.67 7.27 18.24
C PHE A 216 0.60 6.54 17.77
N LEU A 217 0.52 5.73 16.70
CA LEU A 217 1.66 5.04 16.11
C LEU A 217 2.70 6.02 15.56
N LEU A 218 2.26 7.09 14.89
CA LEU A 218 3.15 8.13 14.34
C LEU A 218 3.80 8.98 15.45
N ILE A 219 3.03 9.39 16.46
CA ILE A 219 3.54 10.20 17.58
C ILE A 219 4.53 9.41 18.43
N ALA A 220 4.28 8.11 18.67
CA ALA A 220 5.19 7.26 19.42
C ALA A 220 6.60 7.15 18.81
N ARG A 221 6.76 7.56 17.53
CA ARG A 221 8.00 7.54 16.77
C ARG A 221 8.72 8.89 16.73
N LEU A 222 8.10 9.97 17.19
CA LEU A 222 8.76 11.27 17.25
C LEU A 222 9.96 11.20 18.21
N PRO A 223 11.15 11.64 17.79
CA PRO A 223 12.33 11.60 18.64
C PRO A 223 12.05 12.37 19.94
N ARG A 224 12.31 11.71 21.08
CA ARG A 224 12.26 12.40 22.36
C ARG A 224 13.44 13.38 22.44
N PRO A 225 13.23 14.62 22.92
CA PRO A 225 14.31 15.62 23.04
C PRO A 225 15.51 15.12 23.87
N ASP A 226 15.29 14.19 24.80
CA ASP A 226 16.32 13.72 25.71
C ASP A 226 16.82 12.30 25.42
N ARG A 227 18.04 12.26 24.89
CA ARG A 227 19.17 11.50 25.43
C ARG A 227 20.39 11.87 24.60
N ARG A 228 21.37 12.55 25.23
CA ARG A 228 22.73 12.61 24.70
C ARG A 228 23.13 11.18 24.31
N PRO A 229 23.62 10.93 23.08
CA PRO A 229 24.19 9.63 22.76
C PRO A 229 25.26 9.36 23.82
N GLY A 230 25.09 8.30 24.61
CA GLY A 230 26.19 7.82 25.44
C GLY A 230 27.39 7.55 24.53
N PRO A 231 28.63 7.78 25.02
CA PRO A 231 29.82 7.58 24.21
C PRO A 231 29.77 6.19 23.58
N THR A 232 29.86 6.12 22.25
CA THR A 232 30.00 4.87 21.51
C THR A 232 31.36 4.27 21.86
N THR A 233 31.41 3.42 22.88
CA THR A 233 32.62 2.69 23.30
C THR A 233 32.83 1.46 22.42
N GLY A 234 32.97 1.67 21.11
CA GLY A 234 33.31 0.61 20.16
C GLY A 234 33.99 1.17 18.93
N PRO A 235 34.98 0.46 18.36
CA PRO A 235 35.65 0.89 17.14
C PRO A 235 34.61 1.09 16.02
N PRO A 236 34.80 2.07 15.13
CA PRO A 236 33.90 2.28 14.00
C PRO A 236 33.78 0.99 13.20
N GLN A 237 32.55 0.47 13.07
CA GLN A 237 32.27 -0.73 12.29
C GLN A 237 32.76 -0.52 10.85
N ARG A 238 33.84 -1.23 10.46
CA ARG A 238 34.26 -1.30 9.06
C ARG A 238 33.18 -2.02 8.28
N ARG A 239 32.30 -1.26 7.63
CA ARG A 239 31.35 -1.83 6.67
C ARG A 239 32.17 -2.47 5.55
N GLY A 240 32.03 -3.79 5.37
CA GLY A 240 32.55 -4.46 4.19
C GLY A 240 32.04 -3.76 2.93
N GLN A 241 32.91 -3.56 1.94
CA GLN A 241 32.48 -2.97 0.68
C GLN A 241 31.38 -3.86 0.07
N PRO A 242 30.25 -3.28 -0.37
CA PRO A 242 29.21 -4.04 -1.05
C PRO A 242 29.79 -4.75 -2.27
N ASP A 243 29.37 -5.99 -2.54
CA ASP A 243 29.63 -6.63 -3.83
C ASP A 243 28.99 -5.75 -4.92
N ARG A 244 29.84 -5.11 -5.73
CA ARG A 244 29.43 -4.20 -6.80
C ARG A 244 28.55 -4.91 -7.83
N TYR A 245 28.89 -6.15 -8.16
CA TYR A 245 28.20 -6.93 -9.18
C TYR A 245 26.81 -7.37 -8.69
N ALA A 246 26.71 -7.92 -7.48
CA ALA A 246 25.40 -8.29 -6.92
C ALA A 246 24.48 -7.07 -6.70
N THR A 247 25.07 -5.92 -6.31
CA THR A 247 24.35 -4.65 -6.20
C THR A 247 23.79 -4.22 -7.56
N PHE A 248 24.64 -4.22 -8.59
CA PHE A 248 24.24 -3.89 -9.95
C PHE A 248 23.11 -4.80 -10.44
N LEU A 249 23.23 -6.13 -10.27
CA LEU A 249 22.20 -7.07 -10.69
C LEU A 249 20.83 -6.76 -10.07
N ARG A 250 20.77 -6.41 -8.78
CA ARG A 250 19.50 -6.06 -8.12
C ARG A 250 18.87 -4.81 -8.74
N LEU A 251 19.67 -3.76 -8.94
CA LEU A 251 19.18 -2.50 -9.49
C LEU A 251 18.79 -2.63 -10.97
N ALA A 252 19.60 -3.34 -11.76
CA ALA A 252 19.33 -3.59 -13.16
C ALA A 252 18.07 -4.46 -13.33
N ALA A 253 17.91 -5.53 -12.54
CA ALA A 253 16.73 -6.38 -12.59
C ALA A 253 15.46 -5.61 -12.19
N LEU A 254 15.52 -4.82 -11.11
CA LEU A 254 14.40 -3.98 -10.71
C LEU A 254 14.04 -2.95 -11.80
N GLY A 255 15.04 -2.26 -12.35
CA GLY A 255 14.84 -1.33 -13.45
C GLY A 255 14.23 -1.99 -14.68
N LEU A 256 14.70 -3.17 -15.06
CA LEU A 256 14.23 -3.90 -16.23
C LEU A 256 12.77 -4.34 -16.12
N VAL A 257 12.35 -4.79 -14.93
CA VAL A 257 10.94 -5.10 -14.66
C VAL A 257 10.09 -3.82 -14.72
N VAL A 258 10.50 -2.77 -14.02
CA VAL A 258 9.72 -1.52 -13.93
C VAL A 258 9.55 -0.89 -15.32
N ILE A 259 10.66 -0.71 -16.03
CA ILE A 259 10.67 -0.18 -17.40
C ILE A 259 9.89 -1.10 -18.32
N GLY A 260 10.14 -2.41 -18.21
CA GLY A 260 9.48 -3.42 -19.03
C GLY A 260 7.96 -3.37 -18.91
N GLN A 261 7.44 -3.29 -17.68
CA GLN A 261 5.99 -3.20 -17.48
C GLN A 261 5.40 -1.95 -18.10
N SER A 262 6.02 -0.80 -17.87
CA SER A 262 5.49 0.45 -18.39
C SER A 262 5.59 0.52 -19.90
N VAL A 263 6.66 -0.04 -20.49
CA VAL A 263 6.76 -0.19 -21.95
C VAL A 263 5.63 -1.08 -22.47
N LEU A 264 5.43 -2.27 -21.92
CA LEU A 264 4.32 -3.16 -22.34
C LEU A 264 2.95 -2.50 -22.17
N THR A 265 2.76 -1.76 -21.09
CA THR A 265 1.52 -1.05 -20.79
C THR A 265 1.27 0.09 -21.78
N VAL A 266 2.29 0.92 -22.05
CA VAL A 266 2.20 2.04 -22.99
C VAL A 266 2.05 1.53 -24.42
N LEU A 267 2.75 0.46 -24.82
CA LEU A 267 2.61 -0.16 -26.15
C LEU A 267 1.22 -0.76 -26.34
N HIS A 268 0.66 -1.37 -25.29
CA HIS A 268 -0.72 -1.84 -25.31
C HIS A 268 -1.70 -0.68 -25.48
N TRP A 269 -1.53 0.42 -24.73
CA TRP A 269 -2.33 1.62 -24.94
C TRP A 269 -2.17 2.20 -26.32
N ALA A 270 -1.02 2.00 -26.97
CA ALA A 270 -0.75 2.40 -28.34
C ALA A 270 -1.41 1.49 -29.42
N GLY A 271 -2.15 0.45 -29.01
CA GLY A 271 -2.83 -0.47 -29.93
C GLY A 271 -1.90 -1.42 -30.68
N LEU A 272 -0.62 -1.51 -30.29
CA LEU A 272 0.35 -2.39 -30.93
C LEU A 272 0.08 -3.84 -30.52
N SER A 273 -0.12 -4.72 -31.52
CA SER A 273 -0.48 -6.12 -31.29
C SER A 273 0.60 -6.91 -30.54
N ALA A 274 0.14 -7.85 -29.70
CA ALA A 274 0.95 -8.70 -28.83
C ALA A 274 1.82 -9.75 -29.54
N ASN A 275 1.78 -9.82 -30.88
CA ASN A 275 2.27 -10.98 -31.64
C ASN A 275 3.75 -11.34 -31.38
N TRP A 276 4.61 -10.35 -31.09
CA TRP A 276 5.99 -10.56 -30.68
C TRP A 276 6.32 -10.03 -29.27
N LEU A 277 5.43 -9.23 -28.66
CA LEU A 277 5.67 -8.64 -27.33
C LEU A 277 5.87 -9.71 -26.25
N TRP A 278 5.27 -10.88 -26.42
CA TRP A 278 5.47 -12.00 -25.50
C TRP A 278 6.95 -12.43 -25.41
N LEU A 279 7.73 -12.39 -26.49
CA LEU A 279 9.17 -12.67 -26.44
C LEU A 279 9.92 -11.62 -25.62
N LEU A 280 9.53 -10.36 -25.74
CA LEU A 280 10.11 -9.28 -24.96
C LEU A 280 9.88 -9.52 -23.45
N THR A 281 8.74 -10.09 -23.06
CA THR A 281 8.48 -10.43 -21.64
C THR A 281 9.50 -11.41 -21.06
N TRP A 282 10.13 -12.27 -21.86
CA TRP A 282 11.14 -13.22 -21.37
C TRP A 282 12.41 -12.51 -20.91
N PHE A 283 12.75 -11.41 -21.58
CA PHE A 283 13.89 -10.57 -21.22
C PHE A 283 13.53 -9.58 -20.11
N LEU A 284 12.36 -8.94 -20.22
CA LEU A 284 11.90 -7.92 -19.27
C LEU A 284 11.58 -8.50 -17.87
N GLN A 285 11.15 -9.75 -17.81
CA GLN A 285 10.83 -10.43 -16.57
C GLN A 285 12.12 -10.84 -15.81
N ALA A 286 12.79 -9.86 -15.20
CA ALA A 286 14.06 -10.07 -14.48
C ALA A 286 13.91 -10.35 -12.98
N THR A 287 12.68 -10.64 -12.53
CA THR A 287 12.36 -11.02 -11.14
C THR A 287 13.31 -12.08 -10.57
N PRO A 288 13.63 -13.18 -11.27
CA PRO A 288 14.52 -14.20 -10.73
C PRO A 288 15.91 -13.63 -10.40
N VAL A 289 16.51 -12.83 -11.29
CA VAL A 289 17.82 -12.21 -11.08
C VAL A 289 17.84 -11.32 -9.83
N PHE A 290 16.75 -10.59 -9.58
CA PHE A 290 16.62 -9.75 -8.38
C PHE A 290 16.70 -10.60 -7.09
N TYR A 291 15.93 -11.68 -7.00
CA TYR A 291 15.92 -12.54 -5.81
C TYR A 291 17.19 -13.37 -5.65
N PHE A 292 17.83 -13.77 -6.76
CA PHE A 292 19.16 -14.39 -6.75
C PHE A 292 20.21 -13.47 -6.10
N ALA A 293 20.33 -12.25 -6.60
CA ALA A 293 21.27 -11.27 -6.07
C ALA A 293 20.86 -10.79 -4.66
N GLY A 294 19.56 -10.73 -4.39
CA GLY A 294 18.98 -10.48 -3.06
C GLY A 294 19.37 -11.55 -2.05
N GLY A 295 19.31 -12.84 -2.42
CA GLY A 295 19.74 -13.96 -1.58
C GLY A 295 21.21 -13.89 -1.21
N HIS A 296 22.09 -13.61 -2.17
CA HIS A 296 23.51 -13.37 -1.89
C HIS A 296 23.69 -12.25 -0.84
N ALA A 297 23.04 -11.10 -1.04
CA ALA A 297 23.13 -9.98 -0.11
C ALA A 297 22.55 -10.31 1.29
N ASN A 298 21.49 -11.11 1.34
CA ASN A 298 20.84 -11.54 2.57
C ASN A 298 21.74 -12.47 3.39
N LEU A 299 22.40 -13.44 2.76
CA LEU A 299 23.31 -14.36 3.42
C LEU A 299 24.56 -13.66 3.94
N VAL A 300 25.17 -12.79 3.13
CA VAL A 300 26.35 -12.00 3.54
C VAL A 300 26.00 -11.15 4.77
N SER A 301 24.82 -10.50 4.75
CA SER A 301 24.35 -9.71 5.90
C SER A 301 24.06 -10.57 7.13
N TRP A 302 23.49 -11.77 6.96
CA TRP A 302 23.22 -12.69 8.06
C TRP A 302 24.51 -13.17 8.72
N ARG A 303 25.49 -13.59 7.92
CA ARG A 303 26.81 -14.01 8.40
C ARG A 303 27.57 -12.91 9.13
N ALA A 304 27.46 -11.66 8.66
CA ALA A 304 28.04 -10.52 9.36
C ALA A 304 27.41 -10.32 10.75
N VAL A 305 26.08 -10.48 10.87
CA VAL A 305 25.40 -10.42 12.16
C VAL A 305 25.79 -11.59 13.07
N GLU A 306 25.87 -12.82 12.53
CA GLU A 306 26.35 -13.99 13.29
C GLU A 306 27.79 -13.81 13.80
N ALA A 307 28.69 -13.28 12.96
CA ALA A 307 30.09 -13.03 13.33
C ALA A 307 30.21 -12.00 14.47
N GLU A 308 29.27 -11.05 14.56
CA GLU A 308 29.16 -10.09 15.66
C GLU A 308 28.34 -10.62 16.85
N HIS A 309 28.09 -11.94 16.93
CA HIS A 309 27.28 -12.60 17.96
C HIS A 309 25.85 -12.03 18.07
N GLY A 310 25.35 -11.41 16.99
CA GLY A 310 23.98 -10.96 16.88
C GLY A 310 23.03 -12.10 16.53
N GLY A 311 21.73 -11.88 16.74
CA GLY A 311 20.70 -12.86 16.42
C GLY A 311 19.67 -12.38 15.41
N TYR A 312 18.55 -13.09 15.36
CA TYR A 312 17.46 -12.86 14.43
C TYR A 312 16.86 -11.46 14.55
N GLY A 313 16.66 -10.99 15.78
CA GLY A 313 16.11 -9.66 16.08
C GLY A 313 16.96 -8.55 15.46
N ARG A 314 18.27 -8.59 15.70
CA ARG A 314 19.23 -7.61 15.21
C ARG A 314 19.33 -7.64 13.68
N TYR A 315 19.33 -8.82 13.08
CA TYR A 315 19.36 -8.98 11.63
C TYR A 315 18.14 -8.31 10.95
N LEU A 316 16.92 -8.66 11.38
CA LEU A 316 15.71 -8.10 10.78
C LEU A 316 15.53 -6.62 11.09
N ALA A 317 15.77 -6.19 12.32
CA ALA A 317 15.67 -4.79 12.69
C ALA A 317 16.63 -3.92 11.86
N ALA A 318 17.86 -4.40 11.60
CA ALA A 318 18.84 -3.68 10.80
C ALA A 318 18.47 -3.65 9.30
N ARG A 319 18.00 -4.77 8.73
CA ARG A 319 17.69 -4.88 7.29
C ARG A 319 16.37 -4.23 6.93
N THR A 320 15.34 -4.39 7.75
CA THR A 320 13.96 -4.07 7.35
C THR A 320 13.51 -2.66 7.75
N SER A 321 13.94 -2.15 8.92
CA SER A 321 13.52 -0.83 9.40
C SER A 321 13.83 0.30 8.41
N TRP A 322 14.91 0.13 7.63
CA TRP A 322 15.33 1.04 6.59
C TRP A 322 14.57 0.89 5.27
N LEU A 323 14.13 -0.32 4.92
CA LEU A 323 13.36 -0.58 3.70
C LEU A 323 11.94 -0.03 3.80
N LEU A 324 11.29 -0.13 4.96
CA LEU A 324 9.89 0.32 5.12
C LEU A 324 9.74 1.84 5.21
N ARG A 325 10.76 2.58 5.62
CA ARG A 325 10.72 4.06 5.72
C ARG A 325 10.41 4.76 4.38
N PRO A 326 11.19 4.53 3.31
CA PRO A 326 10.91 5.13 2.00
C PRO A 326 9.56 4.67 1.45
N VAL A 327 9.18 3.44 1.73
CA VAL A 327 7.93 2.84 1.26
C VAL A 327 6.72 3.47 1.93
N LEU A 328 6.78 3.68 3.24
CA LEU A 328 5.72 4.40 3.95
C LEU A 328 5.58 5.83 3.42
N ALA A 329 6.70 6.54 3.23
CA ALA A 329 6.68 7.88 2.63
C ALA A 329 6.05 7.85 1.23
N PHE A 330 6.36 6.82 0.44
CA PHE A 330 5.84 6.64 -0.90
C PHE A 330 4.33 6.39 -0.86
N VAL A 331 3.86 5.45 -0.04
CA VAL A 331 2.42 5.18 0.14
C VAL A 331 1.67 6.43 0.58
N LEU A 332 2.19 7.17 1.56
CA LEU A 332 1.55 8.41 2.03
C LEU A 332 1.48 9.49 0.93
N ALA A 333 2.55 9.64 0.13
CA ALA A 333 2.53 10.57 -0.99
C ALA A 333 1.47 10.18 -2.03
N TRP A 334 1.36 8.89 -2.35
CA TRP A 334 0.42 8.36 -3.33
C TRP A 334 -1.03 8.25 -2.84
N LEU A 335 -1.26 8.26 -1.53
CA LEU A 335 -2.59 8.47 -0.97
C LEU A 335 -3.08 9.90 -1.22
N VAL A 336 -2.21 10.91 -1.11
CA VAL A 336 -2.62 12.32 -1.23
C VAL A 336 -2.62 12.82 -2.68
N LEU A 337 -1.70 12.33 -3.51
CA LEU A 337 -1.49 12.80 -4.88
C LEU A 337 -2.72 12.73 -5.82
N PRO A 338 -3.65 11.76 -5.70
CA PRO A 338 -4.88 11.74 -6.48
C PRO A 338 -5.80 12.94 -6.27
N LEU A 339 -5.77 13.58 -5.09
CA LEU A 339 -6.68 14.68 -4.77
C LEU A 339 -6.61 15.87 -5.75
N PRO A 340 -5.45 16.50 -5.99
CA PRO A 340 -5.36 17.62 -6.93
C PRO A 340 -5.75 17.23 -8.36
N LEU A 341 -5.58 15.97 -8.75
CA LEU A 341 -6.02 15.49 -10.07
C LEU A 341 -7.55 15.43 -10.15
N GLU A 342 -8.21 14.97 -9.09
CA GLU A 342 -9.68 14.97 -9.03
C GLU A 342 -10.27 16.38 -8.96
N LEU A 343 -9.63 17.31 -8.24
CA LEU A 343 -10.05 18.73 -8.21
C LEU A 343 -10.00 19.39 -9.60
N LEU A 344 -9.19 18.85 -10.51
CA LEU A 344 -9.08 19.31 -11.89
C LEU A 344 -9.94 18.50 -12.86
N ASP A 345 -10.90 17.73 -12.33
CA ASP A 345 -11.86 16.93 -13.08
C ASP A 345 -11.20 15.91 -14.03
N VAL A 346 -10.08 15.34 -13.58
CA VAL A 346 -9.40 14.26 -14.30
C VAL A 346 -10.19 12.97 -14.12
N ASP A 347 -10.53 12.32 -15.23
CA ASP A 347 -11.26 11.06 -15.23
C ASP A 347 -10.57 10.02 -14.31
N LYS A 348 -11.36 9.43 -13.41
CA LYS A 348 -10.96 8.46 -12.40
C LYS A 348 -10.30 7.24 -13.02
N SER A 349 -10.80 6.79 -14.18
CA SER A 349 -10.25 5.65 -14.89
C SER A 349 -8.73 5.82 -15.14
N ARG A 350 -8.30 7.05 -15.44
CA ARG A 350 -6.91 7.43 -15.69
C ARG A 350 -6.10 7.44 -14.39
N VAL A 351 -6.66 7.99 -13.31
CA VAL A 351 -6.01 8.05 -12.00
C VAL A 351 -5.76 6.64 -11.45
N GLU A 352 -6.75 5.75 -11.55
CA GLU A 352 -6.58 4.35 -11.11
C GLU A 352 -5.59 3.57 -11.95
N LEU A 353 -5.62 3.78 -13.27
CA LEU A 353 -4.73 3.11 -14.21
C LEU A 353 -3.27 3.50 -13.95
N PHE A 354 -2.98 4.77 -13.70
CA PHE A 354 -1.67 5.21 -13.22
C PHE A 354 -1.37 4.67 -11.81
N GLY A 355 -2.31 4.77 -10.88
CA GLY A 355 -2.15 4.27 -9.52
C GLY A 355 -1.76 2.79 -9.44
N ARG A 356 -2.37 1.94 -10.29
CA ARG A 356 -2.02 0.51 -10.43
C ARG A 356 -0.60 0.31 -10.97
N LEU A 357 -0.22 1.06 -12.01
CA LEU A 357 1.14 1.01 -12.57
C LEU A 357 2.20 1.38 -11.51
N ILE A 358 1.87 2.33 -10.64
CA ILE A 358 2.74 2.86 -9.59
C ILE A 358 2.82 1.93 -8.38
N ALA A 359 1.71 1.28 -8.01
CA ALA A 359 1.68 0.29 -6.93
C ALA A 359 2.42 -1.00 -7.31
N GLN A 360 2.55 -1.28 -8.61
CA GLN A 360 3.04 -2.57 -9.08
C GLN A 360 4.41 -2.99 -8.50
N PRO A 361 5.45 -2.15 -8.37
CA PRO A 361 6.72 -2.60 -7.81
C PRO A 361 6.65 -3.00 -6.33
N LEU A 362 5.57 -2.67 -5.61
CA LEU A 362 5.41 -3.00 -4.19
C LEU A 362 5.35 -4.51 -3.94
N TRP A 363 4.87 -5.32 -4.90
CA TRP A 363 4.81 -6.78 -4.68
C TRP A 363 6.20 -7.41 -4.55
N PHE A 364 7.19 -6.89 -5.30
CA PHE A 364 8.58 -7.31 -5.17
C PHE A 364 9.11 -7.08 -3.76
N LEU A 365 8.80 -5.90 -3.23
CA LEU A 365 9.23 -5.55 -1.90
C LEU A 365 8.55 -6.45 -0.86
N GLY A 366 7.23 -6.63 -0.96
CA GLY A 366 6.47 -7.48 -0.03
C GLY A 366 7.04 -8.90 0.05
N LEU A 367 7.31 -9.53 -1.09
CA LEU A 367 7.96 -10.84 -1.13
C LEU A 367 9.44 -10.82 -0.71
N TYR A 368 10.18 -9.76 -1.03
CA TYR A 368 11.56 -9.61 -0.57
C TYR A 368 11.66 -9.49 0.96
N LEU A 369 10.68 -8.85 1.62
CA LEU A 369 10.59 -8.82 3.08
C LEU A 369 10.45 -10.23 3.66
N VAL A 370 9.65 -11.09 3.02
CA VAL A 370 9.52 -12.50 3.40
C VAL A 370 10.84 -13.25 3.18
N ALA A 371 11.53 -13.01 2.07
CA ALA A 371 12.84 -13.59 1.78
C ALA A 371 13.89 -13.24 2.85
N VAL A 372 13.93 -11.96 3.25
CA VAL A 372 14.76 -11.47 4.36
C VAL A 372 14.38 -12.19 5.65
N ALA A 373 13.10 -12.25 6.01
CA ALA A 373 12.63 -12.96 7.21
C ALA A 373 13.01 -14.45 7.25
N ALA A 374 12.95 -15.12 6.10
CA ALA A 374 13.27 -16.54 5.95
C ALA A 374 14.78 -16.83 5.90
N THR A 375 15.63 -15.80 5.73
CA THR A 375 17.07 -15.96 5.49
C THR A 375 17.79 -16.85 6.53
N PRO A 376 17.61 -16.69 7.85
CA PRO A 376 18.32 -17.53 8.83
C PRO A 376 17.94 -19.01 8.72
N LEU A 377 16.65 -19.31 8.55
CA LEU A 377 16.17 -20.68 8.36
C LEU A 377 16.75 -21.27 7.07
N MET A 378 16.68 -20.51 5.98
CA MET A 378 17.26 -20.88 4.69
C MET A 378 18.78 -21.06 4.76
N ALA A 379 19.49 -20.22 5.53
CA ALA A 379 20.92 -20.34 5.73
C ALA A 379 21.28 -21.60 6.54
N ARG A 380 20.46 -21.96 7.53
CA ARG A 380 20.58 -23.23 8.26
C ARG A 380 20.37 -24.41 7.31
N LEU A 381 19.30 -24.43 6.54
CA LEU A 381 19.04 -25.49 5.55
C LEU A 381 20.16 -25.59 4.50
N HIS A 382 20.72 -24.47 4.08
CA HIS A 382 21.85 -24.44 3.16
C HIS A 382 23.12 -25.05 3.75
N ARG A 383 23.35 -24.89 5.07
CA ARG A 383 24.46 -25.52 5.78
C ARG A 383 24.25 -27.03 5.96
N THR A 384 23.04 -27.46 6.32
CA THR A 384 22.76 -28.86 6.68
C THR A 384 22.32 -29.75 5.51
N ALA A 385 21.63 -29.17 4.53
CA ALA A 385 20.93 -29.87 3.46
C ALA A 385 21.13 -29.14 2.11
N ARG A 386 22.40 -28.82 1.82
CA ARG A 386 22.82 -27.92 0.75
C ARG A 386 22.22 -28.21 -0.63
N LEU A 387 22.24 -29.48 -1.06
CA LEU A 387 21.69 -29.87 -2.37
C LEU A 387 20.21 -30.26 -2.30
N VAL A 388 19.77 -30.81 -1.17
CA VAL A 388 18.38 -31.26 -0.97
C VAL A 388 17.42 -30.07 -0.95
N THR A 389 17.83 -28.93 -0.38
CA THR A 389 16.97 -27.74 -0.26
C THR A 389 16.51 -27.19 -1.61
N PRO A 390 17.38 -26.84 -2.58
CA PRO A 390 16.93 -26.34 -3.88
C PRO A 390 16.14 -27.40 -4.67
N VAL A 391 16.52 -28.68 -4.60
CA VAL A 391 15.79 -29.77 -5.27
C VAL A 391 14.38 -29.93 -4.69
N GLY A 392 14.25 -29.91 -3.36
CA GLY A 392 12.95 -29.98 -2.68
C GLY A 392 12.06 -28.79 -3.00
N LEU A 393 12.62 -27.57 -3.10
CA LEU A 393 11.88 -26.38 -3.51
C LEU A 393 11.38 -26.49 -4.96
N VAL A 394 12.21 -26.98 -5.89
CA VAL A 394 11.79 -27.24 -7.28
C VAL A 394 10.69 -28.29 -7.35
N ALA A 395 10.84 -29.40 -6.62
CA ALA A 395 9.83 -30.46 -6.59
C ALA A 395 8.49 -29.95 -6.04
N LEU A 396 8.53 -29.14 -4.98
CA LEU A 396 7.33 -28.53 -4.41
C LEU A 396 6.68 -27.52 -5.37
N MET A 397 7.46 -26.73 -6.11
CA MET A 397 6.91 -25.82 -7.14
C MET A 397 6.20 -26.58 -8.26
N ILE A 398 6.79 -27.67 -8.74
CA ILE A 398 6.18 -28.54 -9.75
C ILE A 398 4.91 -29.18 -9.21
N LEU A 399 4.93 -29.65 -7.96
CA LEU A 399 3.74 -30.21 -7.30
C LEU A 399 2.61 -29.18 -7.20
N VAL A 400 2.91 -27.95 -6.77
CA VAL A 400 1.91 -26.87 -6.70
C VAL A 400 1.34 -26.55 -8.08
N ASP A 401 2.18 -26.51 -9.12
CA ASP A 401 1.71 -26.25 -10.49
C ASP A 401 0.83 -27.41 -11.00
N ALA A 402 1.20 -28.66 -10.71
CA ALA A 402 0.41 -29.84 -11.04
C ALA A 402 -0.95 -29.86 -10.30
N LEU A 403 -0.97 -29.53 -9.01
CA LEU A 403 -2.21 -29.42 -8.22
C LEU A 403 -3.10 -28.28 -8.72
N ARG A 404 -2.51 -27.13 -9.05
CA ARG A 404 -3.21 -25.98 -9.64
C ARG A 404 -3.92 -26.36 -10.93
N ILE A 405 -3.24 -27.08 -11.82
CA ILE A 405 -3.79 -27.50 -13.11
C ILE A 405 -4.82 -28.64 -12.90
N GLY A 406 -4.46 -29.68 -12.14
CA GLY A 406 -5.29 -30.87 -11.96
C GLY A 406 -6.57 -30.66 -11.14
N PHE A 407 -6.56 -29.74 -10.17
CA PHE A 407 -7.71 -29.45 -9.30
C PHE A 407 -8.34 -28.07 -9.54
N ALA A 408 -7.95 -27.38 -10.62
CA ALA A 408 -8.37 -25.99 -10.90
C ALA A 408 -8.13 -25.02 -9.71
N TRP A 409 -7.14 -25.31 -8.85
CA TRP A 409 -6.86 -24.56 -7.62
C TRP A 409 -6.05 -23.28 -7.91
N ARG A 410 -6.69 -22.31 -8.58
CA ARG A 410 -6.03 -21.11 -9.10
C ARG A 410 -5.37 -20.26 -8.01
N THR A 411 -6.02 -20.10 -6.87
CA THR A 411 -5.50 -19.32 -5.72
C THR A 411 -4.27 -19.97 -5.08
N GLY A 412 -4.25 -21.31 -4.97
CA GLY A 412 -3.10 -22.05 -4.45
C GLY A 412 -1.83 -21.87 -5.28
N GLY A 413 -1.96 -21.60 -6.58
CA GLY A 413 -0.83 -21.35 -7.47
C GLY A 413 0.08 -20.19 -7.03
N TYR A 414 -0.44 -19.21 -6.29
CA TYR A 414 0.37 -18.10 -5.78
C TYR A 414 1.40 -18.55 -4.72
N LEU A 415 1.30 -19.76 -4.18
CA LEU A 415 2.34 -20.36 -3.34
C LEU A 415 3.68 -20.46 -4.09
N ASN A 416 3.65 -20.61 -5.43
CA ASN A 416 4.86 -20.61 -6.26
C ASN A 416 5.60 -19.25 -6.27
N LEU A 417 4.95 -18.13 -5.92
CA LEU A 417 5.66 -16.87 -5.69
C LEU A 417 6.64 -17.01 -4.54
N LEU A 418 6.18 -17.55 -3.41
CA LEU A 418 7.01 -17.74 -2.22
C LEU A 418 8.12 -18.77 -2.48
N LEU A 419 7.75 -19.93 -3.05
CA LEU A 419 8.71 -21.00 -3.33
C LEU A 419 9.79 -20.57 -4.33
N GLY A 420 9.41 -19.87 -5.40
CA GLY A 420 10.35 -19.33 -6.38
C GLY A 420 11.32 -18.32 -5.76
N VAL A 421 10.83 -17.44 -4.89
CA VAL A 421 11.68 -16.48 -4.15
C VAL A 421 12.68 -17.19 -3.25
N LEU A 422 12.24 -18.20 -2.49
CA LEU A 422 13.12 -18.97 -1.61
C LEU A 422 14.14 -19.80 -2.40
N LEU A 423 13.74 -20.36 -3.55
CA LEU A 423 14.64 -21.10 -4.44
C LEU A 423 15.72 -20.18 -5.00
N LEU A 424 15.34 -19.04 -5.56
CA LEU A 424 16.30 -18.08 -6.13
C LEU A 424 17.22 -17.52 -5.05
N GLN A 425 16.69 -17.31 -3.83
CA GLN A 425 17.50 -16.98 -2.66
C GLN A 425 18.54 -18.06 -2.35
N GLN A 426 18.16 -19.35 -2.34
CA GLN A 426 19.09 -20.47 -2.14
C GLN A 426 20.16 -20.53 -3.24
N ILE A 427 19.80 -20.34 -4.51
CA ILE A 427 20.78 -20.26 -5.60
C ILE A 427 21.77 -19.10 -5.36
N GLY A 428 21.30 -17.97 -4.83
CA GLY A 428 22.15 -16.86 -4.37
C GLY A 428 23.12 -17.25 -3.24
N PHE A 429 22.74 -18.17 -2.37
CA PHE A 429 23.61 -18.71 -1.33
C PHE A 429 24.71 -19.61 -1.91
N HIS A 430 24.38 -20.43 -2.91
CA HIS A 430 25.37 -21.20 -3.67
C HIS A 430 26.35 -20.32 -4.43
N TYR A 431 25.93 -19.13 -4.87
CA TYR A 431 26.82 -18.13 -5.44
C TYR A 431 27.72 -17.50 -4.37
N ALA A 432 27.18 -17.14 -3.20
CA ALA A 432 27.94 -16.57 -2.08
C ALA A 432 29.07 -17.49 -1.57
N ASP A 433 28.85 -18.81 -1.60
CA ASP A 433 29.85 -19.81 -1.19
C ASP A 433 30.79 -20.24 -2.33
N GLY A 434 30.66 -19.61 -3.50
CA GLY A 434 31.47 -19.90 -4.67
C GLY A 434 31.19 -21.25 -5.36
N SER A 435 30.25 -22.09 -4.88
CA SER A 435 29.89 -23.35 -5.57
C SER A 435 29.43 -23.10 -7.00
N LEU A 436 28.59 -22.08 -7.20
CA LEU A 436 28.05 -21.75 -8.51
C LEU A 436 29.15 -21.24 -9.47
N LEU A 437 30.21 -20.64 -8.92
CA LEU A 437 31.37 -20.15 -9.67
C LEU A 437 32.32 -21.26 -10.13
N ARG A 438 32.24 -22.45 -9.53
CA ARG A 438 33.04 -23.62 -9.93
C ARG A 438 32.48 -24.35 -11.14
N LEU A 439 31.26 -24.03 -11.57
CA LEU A 439 30.65 -24.64 -12.74
C LEU A 439 31.39 -24.21 -14.02
N PRO A 440 31.70 -25.15 -14.93
CA PRO A 440 32.39 -24.79 -16.16
C PRO A 440 31.49 -23.89 -17.03
N ARG A 441 32.09 -22.89 -17.68
CA ARG A 441 31.36 -21.94 -18.55
C ARG A 441 30.53 -22.66 -19.63
N ARG A 442 31.03 -23.80 -20.14
CA ARG A 442 30.31 -24.64 -21.11
C ARG A 442 29.01 -25.21 -20.55
N ALA A 443 29.01 -25.66 -19.30
CA ALA A 443 27.78 -26.14 -18.64
C ALA A 443 26.79 -25.00 -18.45
N LEU A 444 27.23 -23.83 -17.97
CA LEU A 444 26.35 -22.66 -17.84
C LEU A 444 25.74 -22.24 -19.19
N ALA A 445 26.53 -22.26 -20.27
CA ALA A 445 26.05 -21.96 -21.61
C ALA A 445 25.06 -23.02 -22.12
N ALA A 446 25.33 -24.30 -21.88
CA ALA A 446 24.44 -25.39 -22.25
C ALA A 446 23.09 -25.31 -21.51
N LEU A 447 23.10 -25.04 -20.19
CA LEU A 447 21.86 -24.84 -19.43
C LEU A 447 21.07 -23.62 -19.92
N ALA A 448 21.73 -22.49 -20.18
CA ALA A 448 21.07 -21.31 -20.72
C ALA A 448 20.46 -21.55 -22.11
N ALA A 449 21.18 -22.27 -22.99
CA ALA A 449 20.70 -22.61 -24.32
C ALA A 449 19.54 -23.62 -24.28
N ALA A 450 19.59 -24.61 -23.39
CA ALA A 450 18.55 -25.62 -23.22
C ALA A 450 17.22 -25.05 -22.68
N ALA A 451 17.26 -23.90 -22.00
CA ALA A 451 16.05 -23.28 -21.47
C ALA A 451 15.05 -22.88 -22.56
N VAL A 452 15.53 -22.41 -23.73
CA VAL A 452 14.66 -21.99 -24.84
C VAL A 452 13.80 -23.14 -25.38
N PRO A 453 14.36 -24.29 -25.81
CA PRO A 453 13.54 -25.41 -26.28
C PRO A 453 12.65 -25.99 -25.18
N VAL A 454 13.09 -26.00 -23.92
CA VAL A 454 12.24 -26.44 -22.79
C VAL A 454 11.04 -25.51 -22.60
N LEU A 455 11.25 -24.19 -22.61
CA LEU A 455 10.16 -23.21 -22.52
C LEU A 455 9.21 -23.34 -23.70
N LEU A 456 9.74 -23.48 -24.92
CA LEU A 456 8.91 -23.70 -26.11
C LEU A 456 8.07 -24.97 -25.97
N ALA A 457 8.66 -26.09 -25.52
CA ALA A 457 7.94 -27.34 -25.30
C ALA A 457 6.84 -27.21 -24.23
N LEU A 458 7.12 -26.54 -23.12
CA LEU A 458 6.11 -26.26 -22.08
C LEU A 458 4.96 -25.43 -22.66
N ILE A 459 5.25 -24.41 -23.45
CA ILE A 459 4.23 -23.56 -24.07
C ILE A 459 3.41 -24.32 -25.11
N THR A 460 4.06 -25.06 -26.01
CA THR A 460 3.39 -25.71 -27.15
C THR A 460 2.65 -26.97 -26.75
N PHE A 461 3.22 -27.78 -25.85
CA PHE A 461 2.64 -29.07 -25.45
C PHE A 461 2.01 -29.04 -24.06
N GLY A 462 2.51 -28.19 -23.16
CA GLY A 462 2.01 -28.07 -21.79
C GLY A 462 0.87 -27.06 -21.60
N GLY A 463 0.49 -26.32 -22.65
CA GLY A 463 -0.59 -25.32 -22.58
C GLY A 463 -0.27 -24.10 -21.71
N TYR A 464 1.00 -23.86 -21.39
CA TYR A 464 1.40 -22.71 -20.59
C TYR A 464 1.31 -21.40 -21.40
N PRO A 465 1.00 -20.25 -20.77
CA PRO A 465 1.00 -18.95 -21.44
C PRO A 465 2.34 -18.64 -22.11
N ARG A 466 2.33 -17.86 -23.19
CA ARG A 466 3.58 -17.40 -23.85
C ARG A 466 4.28 -16.29 -23.08
N THR A 467 3.51 -15.50 -22.33
CA THR A 467 3.96 -14.31 -21.61
C THR A 467 4.49 -14.66 -20.21
N MET A 468 5.65 -14.11 -19.86
CA MET A 468 6.30 -14.30 -18.55
C MET A 468 5.90 -13.22 -17.54
N MET A 469 5.21 -12.19 -18.02
CA MET A 469 4.77 -11.01 -17.30
C MET A 469 3.36 -10.65 -17.76
N PRO A 470 2.50 -10.09 -16.90
CA PRO A 470 1.13 -9.75 -17.30
C PRO A 470 1.15 -8.74 -18.45
N LEU A 471 0.61 -9.15 -19.60
CA LEU A 471 0.39 -8.27 -20.74
C LEU A 471 -1.06 -7.78 -20.70
N PRO A 472 -1.33 -6.47 -20.77
CA PRO A 472 -2.70 -6.00 -20.78
C PRO A 472 -3.45 -6.54 -22.02
N GLY A 473 -4.70 -6.95 -21.84
CA GLY A 473 -5.49 -7.63 -22.87
C GLY A 473 -5.34 -9.16 -22.92
N GLU A 474 -4.34 -9.75 -22.26
CA GLU A 474 -4.25 -11.21 -22.06
C GLU A 474 -4.80 -11.62 -20.69
N GLY A 475 -5.62 -12.67 -20.65
CA GLY A 475 -6.27 -13.12 -19.41
C GLY A 475 -5.35 -13.86 -18.41
N THR A 476 -4.16 -14.30 -18.84
CA THR A 476 -3.23 -15.11 -18.02
C THR A 476 -1.77 -14.88 -18.42
N SER A 477 -0.85 -14.97 -17.46
CA SER A 477 0.60 -14.99 -17.71
C SER A 477 1.27 -16.00 -16.77
N ASN A 478 2.51 -16.39 -17.07
CA ASN A 478 3.29 -17.27 -16.20
C ASN A 478 3.69 -16.64 -14.85
N LEU A 479 3.33 -15.38 -14.57
CA LEU A 479 3.50 -14.74 -13.25
C LEU A 479 2.22 -14.77 -12.41
N SER A 480 1.06 -15.02 -13.00
CA SER A 480 -0.24 -14.87 -12.35
C SER A 480 -1.16 -16.08 -12.60
N PRO A 481 -1.01 -17.17 -11.82
CA PRO A 481 0.04 -17.42 -10.81
C PRO A 481 1.36 -17.97 -11.41
N PRO A 482 2.48 -17.97 -10.67
CA PRO A 482 3.77 -18.47 -11.16
C PRO A 482 3.77 -19.95 -11.53
N THR A 483 4.34 -20.25 -12.71
CA THR A 483 4.41 -21.60 -13.27
C THR A 483 5.85 -22.11 -13.38
N ALA A 484 6.00 -23.38 -13.74
CA ALA A 484 7.30 -23.98 -14.07
C ALA A 484 8.08 -23.22 -15.16
N CYS A 485 7.40 -22.48 -16.05
CA CYS A 485 8.05 -21.64 -17.05
C CYS A 485 8.93 -20.54 -16.41
N LEU A 486 8.48 -19.91 -15.33
CA LEU A 486 9.30 -18.90 -14.64
C LEU A 486 10.52 -19.51 -13.94
N LEU A 487 10.42 -20.76 -13.49
CA LEU A 487 11.57 -21.50 -12.96
C LEU A 487 12.63 -21.68 -14.04
N VAL A 488 12.24 -22.21 -15.20
CA VAL A 488 13.16 -22.45 -16.33
C VAL A 488 13.79 -21.13 -16.80
N LEU A 489 12.98 -20.09 -16.96
CA LEU A 489 13.45 -18.75 -17.31
C LEU A 489 14.46 -18.22 -16.29
N GLY A 490 14.15 -18.33 -15.00
CA GLY A 490 15.02 -17.84 -13.92
C GLY A 490 16.37 -18.54 -13.88
N LEU A 491 16.40 -19.87 -14.07
CA LEU A 491 17.64 -20.63 -14.17
C LEU A 491 18.48 -20.18 -15.38
N ALA A 492 17.84 -19.99 -16.53
CA ALA A 492 18.51 -19.48 -17.73
C ALA A 492 19.13 -18.11 -17.51
N GLN A 493 18.37 -17.19 -16.89
CA GLN A 493 18.84 -15.85 -16.55
C GLN A 493 20.00 -15.89 -15.55
N VAL A 494 19.95 -16.75 -14.52
CA VAL A 494 21.08 -16.95 -13.59
C VAL A 494 22.33 -17.44 -14.32
N CYS A 495 22.21 -18.43 -15.20
CA CYS A 495 23.33 -18.89 -16.02
C CYS A 495 23.90 -17.76 -16.90
N LEU A 496 23.04 -16.98 -17.55
CA LEU A 496 23.44 -15.87 -18.41
C LEU A 496 24.20 -14.79 -17.63
N VAL A 497 23.70 -14.37 -16.46
CA VAL A 497 24.39 -13.34 -15.66
C VAL A 497 25.76 -13.85 -15.20
N LEU A 498 25.88 -15.11 -14.76
CA LEU A 498 27.17 -15.70 -14.38
C LEU A 498 28.17 -15.73 -15.55
N LEU A 499 27.71 -16.02 -16.78
CA LEU A 499 28.55 -15.97 -17.97
C LEU A 499 29.06 -14.54 -18.25
N LEU A 500 28.20 -13.54 -18.03
CA LEU A 500 28.52 -12.13 -18.22
C LEU A 500 29.32 -11.51 -17.06
N ARG A 501 29.38 -12.19 -15.90
CA ARG A 501 30.01 -11.68 -14.67
C ARG A 501 31.39 -11.05 -14.88
N PRO A 502 32.37 -11.67 -15.55
CA PRO A 502 33.71 -11.09 -15.68
C PRO A 502 33.70 -9.75 -16.43
N ARG A 503 32.92 -9.65 -17.51
CA ARG A 503 32.81 -8.44 -18.33
C ARG A 503 32.13 -7.31 -17.56
N VAL A 504 31.01 -7.64 -16.90
CA VAL A 504 30.25 -6.65 -16.12
C VAL A 504 31.05 -6.21 -14.90
N THR A 505 31.78 -7.11 -14.24
CA THR A 505 32.63 -6.75 -13.09
C THR A 505 33.73 -5.78 -13.50
N ALA A 506 34.45 -6.05 -14.61
CA ALA A 506 35.46 -5.14 -15.15
C ALA A 506 34.86 -3.77 -15.51
N TRP A 507 33.66 -3.74 -16.09
CA TRP A 507 32.95 -2.48 -16.38
C TRP A 507 32.55 -1.70 -15.11
N LEU A 508 32.19 -2.39 -14.03
CA LEU A 508 31.84 -1.80 -12.72
C LEU A 508 33.05 -1.33 -11.90
N GLU A 509 34.27 -1.67 -12.30
CA GLU A 509 35.49 -1.11 -11.69
C GLU A 509 35.65 0.38 -12.05
N GLY A 510 35.10 0.80 -13.19
CA GLY A 510 35.09 2.19 -13.64
C GLY A 510 34.39 3.15 -12.66
N HIS A 511 35.09 4.21 -12.25
CA HIS A 511 34.59 5.20 -11.28
C HIS A 511 33.29 5.90 -11.70
N ARG A 512 33.09 6.14 -13.02
CA ARG A 512 31.87 6.79 -13.54
C ARG A 512 30.68 5.85 -13.47
N THR A 513 30.84 4.60 -13.91
CA THR A 513 29.81 3.57 -13.87
C THR A 513 29.35 3.30 -12.44
N TRP A 514 30.30 3.07 -11.52
CA TRP A 514 29.97 2.80 -10.13
C TRP A 514 29.27 3.98 -9.46
N ARG A 515 29.62 5.24 -9.81
CA ARG A 515 28.92 6.42 -9.30
C ARG A 515 27.42 6.40 -9.62
N VAL A 516 27.03 5.98 -10.82
CA VAL A 516 25.62 5.86 -11.22
C VAL A 516 24.91 4.76 -10.41
N VAL A 517 25.57 3.59 -10.28
CA VAL A 517 25.02 2.46 -9.51
C VAL A 517 24.89 2.81 -8.02
N GLU A 518 25.89 3.48 -7.45
CA GLU A 518 25.88 3.91 -6.06
C GLU A 518 24.83 4.99 -5.79
N PHE A 519 24.64 5.91 -6.74
CA PHE A 519 23.53 6.87 -6.68
C PHE A 519 22.18 6.16 -6.64
N ALA A 520 21.93 5.23 -7.57
CA ALA A 520 20.68 4.47 -7.61
C ALA A 520 20.48 3.57 -6.39
N ARG A 521 21.57 3.05 -5.82
CA ARG A 521 21.55 2.26 -4.57
C ARG A 521 21.18 3.10 -3.36
N THR A 522 21.67 4.34 -3.28
CA THR A 522 21.51 5.20 -2.10
C THR A 522 20.22 6.02 -2.12
N ALA A 523 19.64 6.23 -3.30
CA ALA A 523 18.39 6.98 -3.48
C ALA A 523 17.37 6.23 -4.37
N PRO A 524 16.95 5.00 -3.98
CA PRO A 524 16.10 4.16 -4.82
C PRO A 524 14.72 4.79 -5.10
N MET A 525 14.10 5.46 -4.12
CA MET A 525 12.80 6.10 -4.36
C MET A 525 12.92 7.35 -5.21
N THR A 526 14.01 8.10 -5.07
CA THR A 526 14.29 9.26 -5.93
C THR A 526 14.45 8.82 -7.39
N VAL A 527 15.20 7.74 -7.65
CA VAL A 527 15.30 7.18 -9.00
C VAL A 527 13.94 6.73 -9.53
N TYR A 528 13.14 6.05 -8.71
CA TYR A 528 11.82 5.59 -9.12
C TYR A 528 10.83 6.74 -9.40
N LEU A 529 10.79 7.76 -8.55
CA LEU A 529 9.97 8.96 -8.75
C LEU A 529 10.42 9.76 -9.98
N GLY A 530 11.73 9.88 -10.20
CA GLY A 530 12.28 10.54 -11.38
C GLY A 530 11.88 9.80 -12.66
N TYR A 531 11.94 8.47 -12.64
CA TYR A 531 11.43 7.62 -13.70
C TYR A 531 9.93 7.85 -13.97
N LEU A 532 9.07 7.85 -12.94
CA LEU A 532 7.64 8.11 -13.10
C LEU A 532 7.35 9.50 -13.67
N THR A 533 8.12 10.50 -13.21
CA THR A 533 8.03 11.88 -13.73
C THR A 533 8.38 11.93 -15.21
N ALA A 534 9.47 11.28 -15.61
CA ALA A 534 9.89 11.20 -17.00
C ALA A 534 8.87 10.44 -17.86
N LEU A 535 8.35 9.32 -17.37
CA LEU A 535 7.31 8.55 -18.05
C LEU A 535 6.06 9.39 -18.29
N ALA A 536 5.56 10.10 -17.26
CA ALA A 536 4.40 10.98 -17.39
C ALA A 536 4.66 12.12 -18.39
N ALA A 537 5.85 12.73 -18.36
CA ALA A 537 6.22 13.79 -19.29
C ALA A 537 6.28 13.29 -20.74
N VAL A 538 6.89 12.13 -20.99
CA VAL A 538 7.01 11.54 -22.33
C VAL A 538 5.63 11.16 -22.88
N VAL A 539 4.80 10.47 -22.08
CA VAL A 539 3.42 10.13 -22.49
C VAL A 539 2.62 11.40 -22.77
N GLY A 540 2.79 12.45 -21.96
CA GLY A 540 2.13 13.74 -22.15
C GLY A 540 2.55 14.43 -23.44
N LEU A 541 3.85 14.43 -23.74
CA LEU A 541 4.38 15.00 -24.97
C LEU A 541 3.85 14.29 -26.22
N PHE A 542 3.82 12.96 -26.23
CA PHE A 542 3.24 12.20 -27.34
C PHE A 542 1.75 12.51 -27.56
N GLY A 543 1.01 12.80 -26.49
CA GLY A 543 -0.38 13.26 -26.59
C GLY A 543 -0.53 14.69 -27.08
N VAL A 544 0.48 15.55 -26.97
CA VAL A 544 0.44 16.92 -27.52
C VAL A 544 0.81 16.94 -29.00
N LEU A 545 1.72 16.05 -29.42
CA LEU A 545 2.23 15.99 -30.79
C LEU A 545 1.30 15.22 -31.76
N ASP A 546 0.00 15.13 -31.46
CA ASP A 546 -0.98 14.30 -32.19
C ASP A 546 -0.41 12.91 -32.52
N GLY A 547 0.18 12.26 -31.50
CA GLY A 547 0.67 10.89 -31.60
C GLY A 547 -0.44 9.91 -32.04
N PRO A 548 -0.10 8.62 -32.28
CA PRO A 548 -1.05 7.62 -32.78
C PRO A 548 -2.42 7.71 -32.11
N ALA A 549 -3.52 7.46 -32.84
CA ALA A 549 -4.91 7.59 -32.33
C ALA A 549 -5.16 6.88 -30.99
N ALA A 550 -4.36 5.87 -30.68
CA ALA A 550 -4.29 5.14 -29.43
C ALA A 550 -3.91 6.01 -28.20
N PHE A 551 -3.23 7.15 -28.40
CA PHE A 551 -3.04 8.23 -27.43
C PHE A 551 -4.12 9.32 -27.51
N GLY A 552 -5.20 9.11 -28.26
CA GLY A 552 -6.30 10.09 -28.41
C GLY A 552 -6.95 10.50 -27.09
N TRP A 553 -6.94 9.61 -26.09
CA TRP A 553 -7.36 9.95 -24.72
C TRP A 553 -6.40 10.94 -24.03
N VAL A 554 -5.11 10.94 -24.39
CA VAL A 554 -4.12 11.92 -23.93
C VAL A 554 -4.29 13.23 -24.70
N VAL A 555 -4.46 13.16 -26.02
CA VAL A 555 -4.70 14.31 -26.92
C VAL A 555 -5.95 15.08 -26.49
N SER A 556 -7.01 14.38 -26.07
CA SER A 556 -8.26 15.00 -25.65
C SER A 556 -8.06 16.06 -24.55
N ARG A 557 -7.10 15.87 -23.63
CA ARG A 557 -6.63 16.87 -22.63
C ARG A 557 -5.25 16.49 -22.06
N PRO A 558 -4.10 16.94 -22.61
CA PRO A 558 -2.78 16.60 -22.06
C PRO A 558 -2.45 17.33 -20.73
N ARG A 559 -3.28 18.29 -20.33
CA ARG A 559 -3.10 19.14 -19.14
C ARG A 559 -2.91 18.34 -17.84
N TRP A 560 -3.59 17.21 -17.67
CA TRP A 560 -3.49 16.42 -16.44
C TRP A 560 -2.11 15.74 -16.27
N LEU A 561 -1.41 15.41 -17.36
CA LEU A 561 -0.03 14.89 -17.29
C LEU A 561 0.97 15.98 -16.95
N ALA A 562 0.79 17.19 -17.49
CA ALA A 562 1.59 18.35 -17.09
C ALA A 562 1.41 18.63 -15.59
N VAL A 563 0.17 18.57 -15.09
CA VAL A 563 -0.12 18.68 -13.65
C VAL A 563 0.55 17.56 -12.87
N LEU A 564 0.46 16.30 -13.32
CA LEU A 564 1.12 15.19 -12.65
C LEU A 564 2.64 15.39 -12.56
N VAL A 565 3.29 15.85 -13.63
CA VAL A 565 4.72 16.18 -13.63
C VAL A 565 5.01 17.30 -12.63
N LEU A 566 4.22 18.38 -12.64
CA LEU A 566 4.37 19.49 -11.69
C LEU A 566 4.20 19.05 -10.23
N LEU A 567 3.33 18.08 -9.96
CA LEU A 567 3.14 17.51 -8.63
C LEU A 567 4.27 16.54 -8.23
N LEU A 568 4.82 15.77 -9.18
CA LEU A 568 5.90 14.81 -8.91
C LEU A 568 7.25 15.48 -8.67
N LEU A 569 7.54 16.62 -9.31
CA LEU A 569 8.79 17.36 -9.12
C LEU A 569 9.10 17.73 -7.66
N PRO A 570 8.21 18.39 -6.89
CA PRO A 570 8.47 18.70 -5.49
C PRO A 570 8.59 17.43 -4.62
N VAL A 571 7.81 16.37 -4.92
CA VAL A 571 7.91 15.08 -4.23
C VAL A 571 9.27 14.45 -4.48
N LEU A 572 9.75 14.45 -5.72
CA LEU A 572 11.09 13.97 -6.10
C LEU A 572 12.19 14.70 -5.32
N LEU A 573 12.14 16.04 -5.26
CA LEU A 573 13.12 16.85 -4.52
C LEU A 573 13.09 16.57 -3.02
N LEU A 574 11.89 16.39 -2.46
CA LEU A 574 11.68 16.04 -1.05
C LEU A 574 12.30 14.67 -0.73
N PHE A 575 12.07 13.66 -1.57
CA PHE A 575 12.64 12.33 -1.41
C PHE A 575 14.15 12.31 -1.57
N HIS A 576 14.69 13.04 -2.54
CA HIS A 576 16.14 13.16 -2.72
C HIS A 576 16.81 13.73 -1.48
N ARG A 577 16.21 14.77 -0.88
CA ARG A 577 16.68 15.32 0.39
C ARG A 577 16.52 14.31 1.54
N PHE A 578 15.41 13.59 1.59
CA PHE A 578 15.13 12.60 2.64
C PHE A 578 16.12 11.43 2.61
N GLU A 579 16.40 10.87 1.43
CA GLU A 579 17.31 9.73 1.27
C GLU A 579 18.77 10.15 1.50
N ARG A 580 19.18 11.37 1.11
CA ARG A 580 20.54 11.89 1.40
C ARG A 580 20.77 12.22 2.87
N ALA A 581 19.75 12.71 3.58
CA ALA A 581 19.87 13.07 5.00
C ALA A 581 19.80 11.86 5.95
N ALA A 582 19.58 10.67 5.42
CA ALA A 582 19.32 9.47 6.20
C ALA A 582 20.63 8.86 6.72
N ALA A 583 21.16 9.42 7.80
CA ALA A 583 22.22 8.75 8.57
C ALA A 583 21.66 7.46 9.17
N HIS A 584 22.43 6.38 9.12
CA HIS A 584 22.07 5.10 9.73
C HIS A 584 22.30 5.18 11.24
N PRO A 585 21.26 5.32 12.09
CA PRO A 585 21.48 5.26 13.52
C PRO A 585 21.98 3.86 13.89
N PRO A 586 22.83 3.76 14.92
CA PRO A 586 23.29 2.46 15.39
C PRO A 586 22.10 1.63 15.87
N CYS A 587 22.05 0.38 15.44
CA CYS A 587 21.04 -0.58 15.87
C CYS A 587 21.29 -0.92 17.35
N ARG A 588 20.34 -0.62 18.24
CA ARG A 588 20.47 -0.83 19.70
C ARG A 588 19.78 -2.12 20.16
N THR A 589 19.51 -3.02 19.24
CA THR A 589 18.71 -4.22 19.48
C THR A 589 19.44 -5.19 20.43
N ARG A 590 18.74 -5.61 21.49
CA ARG A 590 19.13 -6.74 22.34
C ARG A 590 18.34 -7.98 21.95
N GLU A 591 18.98 -9.13 21.86
CA GLU A 591 18.30 -10.38 21.53
C GLU A 591 17.47 -10.88 22.71
N THR A 592 16.15 -10.91 22.55
CA THR A 592 15.19 -11.47 23.52
C THR A 592 13.98 -12.06 22.78
N HIS A 593 13.15 -12.82 23.48
CA HIS A 593 11.87 -13.29 22.93
C HIS A 593 10.97 -12.12 22.46
N ARG A 594 10.89 -11.02 23.23
CA ARG A 594 10.13 -9.82 22.86
C ARG A 594 10.66 -9.18 21.58
N THR A 595 11.98 -9.13 21.42
CA THR A 595 12.63 -8.61 20.22
C THR A 595 12.29 -9.45 19.01
N ARG A 596 12.45 -10.78 19.11
CA ARG A 596 12.12 -11.72 18.01
C ARG A 596 10.66 -11.61 17.63
N LEU A 597 9.77 -11.54 18.62
CA LEU A 597 8.35 -11.36 18.40
C LEU A 597 8.04 -10.03 17.68
N ALA A 598 8.60 -8.91 18.16
CA ALA A 598 8.38 -7.59 17.58
C ALA A 598 8.89 -7.52 16.13
N VAL A 599 10.07 -8.07 15.82
CA VAL A 599 10.55 -8.08 14.42
C VAL A 599 9.77 -9.03 13.53
N THR A 600 9.30 -10.18 14.04
CA THR A 600 8.55 -11.16 13.25
C THR A 600 7.17 -10.61 12.89
N LEU A 601 6.43 -10.13 13.90
CA LEU A 601 5.16 -9.44 13.69
C LEU A 601 5.35 -8.18 12.85
N GLY A 602 6.44 -7.44 13.08
CA GLY A 602 6.77 -6.23 12.35
C GLY A 602 6.99 -6.47 10.85
N VAL A 603 7.74 -7.51 10.48
CA VAL A 603 7.90 -7.92 9.08
C VAL A 603 6.59 -8.47 8.52
N GLY A 604 5.86 -9.28 9.29
CA GLY A 604 4.58 -9.87 8.86
C GLY A 604 3.54 -8.81 8.50
N TYR A 605 3.26 -7.87 9.41
CA TYR A 605 2.33 -6.76 9.16
C TYR A 605 2.85 -5.78 8.11
N GLY A 606 4.17 -5.54 8.06
CA GLY A 606 4.77 -4.73 7.00
C GLY A 606 4.57 -5.34 5.61
N ALA A 607 4.78 -6.65 5.47
CA ALA A 607 4.54 -7.37 4.22
C ALA A 607 3.04 -7.42 3.88
N LEU A 608 2.18 -7.65 4.88
CA LEU A 608 0.72 -7.65 4.71
C LEU A 608 0.22 -6.30 4.17
N GLY A 609 0.64 -5.19 4.77
CA GLY A 609 0.26 -3.85 4.31
C GLY A 609 0.79 -3.52 2.91
N VAL A 610 2.06 -3.83 2.63
CA VAL A 610 2.66 -3.61 1.29
C VAL A 610 1.94 -4.43 0.22
N LEU A 611 1.71 -5.72 0.46
CA LEU A 611 1.03 -6.61 -0.47
C LEU A 611 -0.46 -6.28 -0.60
N GLY A 612 -1.08 -5.80 0.47
CA GLY A 612 -2.47 -5.35 0.42
C GLY A 612 -2.66 -4.19 -0.55
N PHE A 613 -1.78 -3.18 -0.52
CA PHE A 613 -1.79 -2.07 -1.49
C PHE A 613 -1.58 -2.52 -2.95
N VAL A 614 -0.92 -3.66 -3.18
CA VAL A 614 -0.80 -4.23 -4.53
C VAL A 614 -2.15 -4.69 -5.06
N VAL A 615 -3.01 -5.27 -4.20
CA VAL A 615 -4.31 -5.82 -4.61
C VAL A 615 -5.40 -4.75 -4.59
N THR A 616 -5.41 -3.87 -3.59
CA THR A 616 -6.44 -2.81 -3.46
C THR A 616 -6.11 -1.55 -4.27
N GLY A 617 -4.84 -1.34 -4.62
CA GLY A 617 -4.37 -0.01 -5.01
C GLY A 617 -4.45 1.00 -3.86
N PHE A 618 -4.21 2.28 -4.16
CA PHE A 618 -4.24 3.37 -3.16
C PHE A 618 -5.63 3.98 -2.93
N ALA A 619 -6.53 3.85 -3.91
CA ALA A 619 -7.87 4.43 -3.89
C ALA A 619 -8.94 3.45 -4.44
N GLY A 620 -8.62 2.15 -4.45
CA GLY A 620 -9.50 1.09 -4.93
C GLY A 620 -10.29 0.41 -3.81
N GLU A 621 -11.19 -0.49 -4.19
CA GLU A 621 -12.08 -1.19 -3.27
C GLU A 621 -11.35 -2.23 -2.41
N ALA A 622 -12.05 -2.72 -1.40
CA ALA A 622 -11.63 -3.88 -0.64
C ALA A 622 -11.42 -5.08 -1.58
N ALA A 623 -10.28 -5.73 -1.46
CA ALA A 623 -9.90 -6.85 -2.31
C ALA A 623 -9.35 -8.01 -1.48
N THR A 624 -9.40 -9.22 -2.05
CA THR A 624 -8.94 -10.42 -1.33
C THR A 624 -7.46 -10.69 -1.60
N LEU A 625 -6.64 -10.55 -0.57
CA LEU A 625 -5.26 -11.00 -0.54
C LEU A 625 -5.21 -12.42 0.05
N VAL A 626 -5.20 -13.43 -0.82
CA VAL A 626 -5.17 -14.86 -0.47
C VAL A 626 -6.41 -15.29 0.33
N LEU A 627 -6.44 -15.05 1.64
CA LEU A 627 -7.53 -15.36 2.57
C LEU A 627 -8.03 -14.12 3.35
N PHE A 628 -7.38 -12.96 3.18
CA PHE A 628 -7.69 -11.73 3.91
C PHE A 628 -8.39 -10.74 2.98
N ARG A 629 -9.54 -10.21 3.38
CA ARG A 629 -10.25 -9.15 2.68
C ARG A 629 -9.75 -7.82 3.21
N VAL A 630 -8.82 -7.22 2.47
CA VAL A 630 -8.14 -5.99 2.89
C VAL A 630 -8.65 -4.78 2.11
N ASP A 631 -8.63 -3.62 2.75
CA ASP A 631 -8.90 -2.32 2.13
C ASP A 631 -7.71 -1.35 2.33
N PRO A 632 -7.63 -0.23 1.59
CA PRO A 632 -6.50 0.70 1.69
C PRO A 632 -6.23 1.24 3.10
N LEU A 633 -7.26 1.46 3.92
CA LEU A 633 -7.07 1.91 5.31
C LEU A 633 -6.47 0.80 6.15
N GLN A 634 -6.99 -0.42 6.06
CA GLN A 634 -6.42 -1.57 6.77
C GLN A 634 -4.95 -1.77 6.36
N ASN A 635 -4.64 -1.68 5.07
CA ASN A 635 -3.28 -1.80 4.56
C ASN A 635 -2.34 -0.74 5.14
N LEU A 636 -2.82 0.49 5.30
CA LEU A 636 -2.08 1.57 5.96
C LEU A 636 -1.82 1.24 7.44
N ILE A 637 -2.83 0.74 8.16
CA ILE A 637 -2.70 0.33 9.57
C ILE A 637 -1.69 -0.81 9.70
N HIS A 638 -1.78 -1.86 8.87
CA HIS A 638 -0.83 -2.98 8.86
C HIS A 638 0.59 -2.51 8.56
N LEU A 639 0.77 -1.66 7.54
CA LEU A 639 2.08 -1.11 7.19
C LEU A 639 2.69 -0.29 8.34
N LEU A 640 1.90 0.58 8.96
CA LEU A 640 2.33 1.41 10.08
C LEU A 640 2.62 0.59 11.34
N LEU A 641 1.80 -0.41 11.64
CA LEU A 641 2.02 -1.32 12.75
C LEU A 641 3.31 -2.13 12.55
N GLY A 642 3.52 -2.64 11.33
CA GLY A 642 4.73 -3.37 10.96
C GLY A 642 5.98 -2.53 11.16
N TRP A 643 5.94 -1.30 10.64
CA TRP A 643 7.00 -0.32 10.79
C TRP A 643 7.23 0.09 12.25
N TYR A 644 6.17 0.29 13.01
CA TYR A 644 6.21 0.64 14.44
C TYR A 644 6.94 -0.43 15.25
N LEU A 645 6.54 -1.70 15.11
CA LEU A 645 7.14 -2.82 15.82
C LEU A 645 8.63 -2.97 15.48
N LEU A 646 8.99 -2.89 14.20
CA LEU A 646 10.39 -2.89 13.75
C LEU A 646 11.18 -1.72 14.32
N HIS A 647 10.58 -0.54 14.40
CA HIS A 647 11.20 0.62 15.02
C HIS A 647 11.47 0.38 16.50
N THR A 648 10.49 -0.13 17.25
CA THR A 648 10.67 -0.40 18.68
C THR A 648 11.72 -1.47 18.97
N ALA A 649 11.87 -2.46 18.09
CA ALA A 649 12.94 -3.45 18.15
C ALA A 649 14.31 -2.83 17.81
N HIS A 650 14.37 -1.97 16.80
CA HIS A 650 15.59 -1.27 16.40
C HIS A 650 16.11 -0.30 17.49
N THR A 651 15.21 0.38 18.19
CA THR A 651 15.54 1.30 19.29
C THR A 651 15.65 0.64 20.66
N GLY A 652 15.30 -0.65 20.77
CA GLY A 652 15.31 -1.41 22.03
C GLY A 652 14.17 -1.05 23.00
N THR A 653 13.12 -0.36 22.54
CA THR A 653 11.97 0.04 23.38
C THR A 653 10.89 -1.03 23.48
N CYS A 654 10.96 -2.09 22.67
CA CYS A 654 10.04 -3.23 22.68
C CYS A 654 9.98 -4.01 24.02
N HIS A 655 10.86 -3.71 24.98
CA HIS A 655 10.79 -4.30 26.32
C HIS A 655 9.79 -3.58 27.26
N ALA A 656 9.38 -2.36 26.93
CA ALA A 656 8.38 -1.62 27.69
C ALA A 656 6.96 -2.15 27.43
N ARG A 657 6.00 -1.82 28.31
CA ARG A 657 4.59 -2.23 28.15
C ARG A 657 3.88 -1.49 27.02
N ARG A 658 4.18 -0.18 26.88
CA ARG A 658 3.48 0.74 25.96
C ARG A 658 3.43 0.24 24.50
N PRO A 659 4.53 -0.27 23.90
CA PRO A 659 4.49 -0.77 22.53
C PRO A 659 3.53 -1.92 22.29
N TRP A 660 3.39 -2.80 23.26
CA TRP A 660 2.50 -3.94 23.14
C TRP A 660 1.04 -3.55 23.33
N LEU A 661 0.74 -2.62 24.25
CA LEU A 661 -0.62 -2.07 24.38
C LEU A 661 -1.06 -1.34 23.09
N LEU A 662 -0.18 -0.54 22.48
CA LEU A 662 -0.46 0.11 21.20
C LEU A 662 -0.62 -0.91 20.06
N THR A 663 0.13 -2.02 20.09
CA THR A 663 -0.01 -3.13 19.12
C THR A 663 -1.37 -3.80 19.25
N ALA A 664 -1.85 -4.05 20.48
CA ALA A 664 -3.17 -4.60 20.73
C ALA A 664 -4.27 -3.65 20.23
N LEU A 665 -4.18 -2.35 20.56
CA LEU A 665 -5.12 -1.34 20.07
C LEU A 665 -5.13 -1.26 18.54
N ALA A 666 -3.97 -1.34 17.89
CA ALA A 666 -3.87 -1.28 16.43
C ALA A 666 -4.51 -2.47 15.70
N CYS A 667 -4.77 -3.58 16.40
CA CYS A 667 -5.44 -4.75 15.85
C CYS A 667 -6.96 -4.73 16.00
N VAL A 668 -7.53 -3.75 16.72
CA VAL A 668 -8.98 -3.64 16.91
C VAL A 668 -9.73 -3.11 15.68
N PRO A 669 -9.30 -2.04 14.96
CA PRO A 669 -10.07 -1.50 13.84
C PRO A 669 -10.45 -2.54 12.76
N PRO A 670 -9.55 -3.44 12.32
CA PRO A 670 -9.90 -4.50 11.36
C PRO A 670 -10.98 -5.47 11.86
N LEU A 671 -11.20 -5.57 13.18
CA LEU A 671 -12.23 -6.43 13.78
C LEU A 671 -13.59 -5.73 13.93
N LEU A 672 -13.66 -4.41 13.73
CA LEU A 672 -14.88 -3.61 13.88
C LEU A 672 -15.68 -3.47 12.56
N VAL A 673 -15.23 -4.10 11.48
CA VAL A 673 -15.92 -4.10 10.19
C VAL A 673 -17.18 -4.98 10.27
N LEU A 674 -18.23 -4.67 9.49
CA LEU A 674 -19.56 -5.28 9.57
C LEU A 674 -19.63 -6.81 9.35
N ALA A 675 -18.55 -7.46 8.90
CA ALA A 675 -18.40 -8.92 8.86
C ALA A 675 -16.92 -9.28 8.65
N PRO A 676 -16.10 -9.35 9.72
CA PRO A 676 -14.69 -9.68 9.57
C PRO A 676 -14.51 -11.15 9.17
N GLY A 677 -13.57 -11.43 8.27
CA GLY A 677 -13.31 -12.80 7.84
C GLY A 677 -12.74 -13.64 9.00
N GLY A 678 -13.04 -14.94 9.03
CA GLY A 678 -12.51 -15.82 10.10
C GLY A 678 -10.98 -15.80 10.22
N ALA A 679 -10.27 -15.68 9.10
CA ALA A 679 -8.81 -15.54 9.08
C ALA A 679 -8.33 -14.21 9.69
N GLU A 680 -9.06 -13.11 9.48
CA GLU A 680 -8.75 -11.80 10.06
C GLU A 680 -8.97 -11.81 11.57
N ILE A 681 -10.08 -12.39 12.02
CA ILE A 681 -10.38 -12.59 13.45
C ILE A 681 -9.26 -13.38 14.10
N ALA A 682 -8.84 -14.49 13.50
CA ALA A 682 -7.76 -15.32 14.04
C ALA A 682 -6.43 -14.56 14.11
N LEU A 683 -6.04 -13.86 13.03
CA LEU A 683 -4.77 -13.13 12.97
C LEU A 683 -4.72 -11.99 14.00
N HIS A 684 -5.73 -11.12 14.01
CA HIS A 684 -5.76 -9.96 14.89
C HIS A 684 -6.05 -10.35 16.34
N GLY A 685 -6.94 -11.32 16.58
CA GLY A 685 -7.20 -11.86 17.92
C GLY A 685 -5.98 -12.51 18.55
N ALA A 686 -5.24 -13.34 17.80
CA ALA A 686 -3.98 -13.93 18.27
C ALA A 686 -2.92 -12.85 18.57
N THR A 687 -2.77 -11.85 17.70
CA THR A 687 -1.83 -10.74 17.94
C THR A 687 -2.21 -9.93 19.18
N ILE A 688 -3.49 -9.66 19.43
CA ILE A 688 -3.96 -9.00 20.65
C ILE A 688 -3.56 -9.81 21.88
N ALA A 689 -3.87 -11.11 21.90
CA ALA A 689 -3.53 -11.98 23.03
C ALA A 689 -2.00 -12.00 23.29
N ILE A 690 -1.21 -12.17 22.24
CA ILE A 690 0.25 -12.17 22.30
C ILE A 690 0.78 -10.81 22.81
N ALA A 691 0.24 -9.70 22.33
CA ALA A 691 0.64 -8.37 22.73
C ALA A 691 0.30 -8.10 24.20
N LEU A 692 -0.89 -8.49 24.66
CA LEU A 692 -1.27 -8.36 26.07
C LEU A 692 -0.35 -9.19 26.98
N LEU A 693 -0.02 -10.43 26.60
CA LEU A 693 0.95 -11.26 27.31
C LEU A 693 2.34 -10.62 27.33
N ALA A 694 2.80 -10.05 26.22
CA ALA A 694 4.08 -9.36 26.13
C ALA A 694 4.11 -8.06 26.96
N ALA A 695 2.96 -7.43 27.21
CA ALA A 695 2.81 -6.25 28.05
C ALA A 695 2.88 -6.56 29.56
N VAL A 696 2.68 -7.82 29.97
CA VAL A 696 2.77 -8.21 31.38
C VAL A 696 4.21 -7.99 31.88
N PRO A 697 4.41 -7.25 32.97
CA PRO A 697 5.72 -7.14 33.60
C PRO A 697 6.18 -8.53 34.04
N LYS A 698 7.38 -8.98 33.65
CA LYS A 698 8.01 -10.06 34.39
C LYS A 698 8.28 -9.50 35.79
N GLN A 699 7.71 -10.12 36.82
CA GLN A 699 8.25 -9.98 38.16
C GLN A 699 9.65 -10.61 38.10
N ASP A 700 10.70 -9.80 38.10
CA ASP A 700 12.06 -10.32 38.16
C ASP A 700 12.22 -11.04 39.50
N GLN A 701 12.29 -12.38 39.45
CA GLN A 701 12.67 -13.23 40.59
C GLN A 701 14.10 -12.93 41.08
N ALA A 702 14.90 -12.16 40.33
CA ALA A 702 16.26 -11.77 40.68
C ALA A 702 16.37 -10.94 41.98
N HIS A 703 15.33 -10.19 42.37
CA HIS A 703 15.37 -9.43 43.65
C HIS A 703 15.09 -10.29 44.90
N ARG A 704 14.60 -11.53 44.76
CA ARG A 704 14.37 -12.41 45.92
C ARG A 704 15.63 -13.18 46.36
N GLU A 705 16.60 -13.36 45.48
CA GLU A 705 17.87 -14.03 45.83
C GLU A 705 18.86 -13.05 46.48
N GLU A 706 18.88 -11.79 46.04
CA GLU A 706 19.76 -10.75 46.60
C GLU A 706 19.35 -10.30 48.02
N GLN A 707 18.09 -10.50 48.41
CA GLN A 707 17.60 -10.28 49.78
C GLN A 707 17.80 -11.48 50.72
N ARG A 708 18.32 -12.61 50.22
CA ARG A 708 18.54 -13.85 51.01
C ARG A 708 19.99 -14.11 51.39
N GLN A 709 20.92 -13.18 51.13
CA GLN A 709 22.26 -13.24 51.72
C GLN A 709 22.24 -12.61 53.13
N PRO A 710 22.60 -13.37 54.19
CA PRO A 710 22.76 -12.79 55.53
C PRO A 710 23.94 -11.82 55.51
N ARG A 711 23.74 -10.61 56.04
CA ARG A 711 24.81 -9.64 56.29
C ARG A 711 25.82 -10.25 57.27
N GLU A 712 27.00 -10.64 56.79
CA GLU A 712 28.14 -10.89 57.67
C GLU A 712 28.58 -9.57 58.31
N ALA A 713 28.73 -9.62 59.64
CA ALA A 713 29.09 -8.50 60.49
C ALA A 713 30.56 -8.12 60.30
N LEU A 714 30.80 -6.84 60.02
CA LEU A 714 32.11 -6.21 60.12
C LEU A 714 32.57 -6.20 61.58
N GLN A 715 33.63 -6.95 61.88
CA GLN A 715 34.48 -6.72 63.05
C GLN A 715 35.87 -6.28 62.55
N HIS A 716 36.19 -5.02 62.81
CA HIS A 716 37.55 -4.48 62.90
C HIS A 716 37.86 -4.28 64.39
N PRO A 717 39.14 -4.26 64.77
CA PRO A 717 39.80 -2.95 64.91
C PRO A 717 40.81 -2.63 63.83
#